data_AF-A0A923DDI0-F1
#
_entry.id   AF-A0A923DDI0-F1
#
_cell.length_a   1.000
_cell.length_b   1.000
_cell.length_c   1.000
_cell.angle_alpha   90.00
_cell.angle_beta   90.00
_cell.angle_gamma   90.00
#
_symmetry.space_group_name_H-M   'P 1'
#
loop_
_entity.id
_entity.type
_entity.pdbx_description
1 polymer ?
#
loop_
_entity_poly.entity_id
_entity_poly.type
_entity_poly.pdbx_seq_one_letter_code
_entity_poly.pdbx_strand_id
1 'polypeptide(L)'
;MNQNLQKISEFLQQDELLSVEEKTSLTKAVADAEKEMEITAFKLDRTEKVKRTTAILLEETIEELEQKRKAVEAQNRELEIEASLERVRAVALSMQNPSEMAEVCRIISEQLEFLKVNNIRNIQTAIINESKGTYINYEYYARHDKLLITEVSYKTHHLQEEFALRMLKGAGEFFSTSLMGQEVKDWYEYQKTTNQFADSFLEEAQTLNYYMFSLGPVALGISTYSPLIEEEINLFKRFRNVFELAYRRFLDIQKAEAQARESQIQLALERVRARTMAMQKSEELSETAFILFQQFKELGEIPIQITIGIIDEAEESIEFRITGSDGTGTQINSAFNASIEEPTLMQKLFKAWKAHNRLVVIELSGKELKGWVNYRNILSGTKDNSDYSDASRVISAGFFSKGLISISTLAPLPDETIQLLERFAGVFDQTYTRFMDLQKAEAQARESQIQLALERVRARTMAMQRSEELSDVAEILFNQVKELGILPWSTGFNIWQEGNESYIDWVTNPTGGFMEPYTVDLTSHPAFREISDAKKRGEEFHAFDVSGESLAETYELLVSFAPRQFEGIRASGIPFPTRVINHYVYGEKIGLMFITLEPCPDAWDIFKRLGKVFEQTYARFLDLQKAEAQAREAQIEAALERVRARTMAMQRTDELQDAASLLFQQVKALGTSSWTCGFQIWDEDKKFLTAWMGTEVELAKFIYPGREDATLRFYEALQRGETLYVEEIGGEAIKAHYDFMKTIPGPREALQHVTDAGFPLPTFQIFHVAYFTQGFLLFITYEHVPEMHDVFKRFAKVFEQTYTRFLDLQKAEAQARESQIQLALERVRARTMAMQKSEELPNAALL
;
A
#
# COMPACT_ATOMS: atom_id res chain seq x y z
N MET A 1 83.00 -20.20 -114.18
CA MET A 1 82.64 -20.84 -115.46
C MET A 1 81.91 -22.15 -115.27
N ASN A 2 80.61 -22.13 -115.64
CA ASN A 2 79.83 -23.35 -115.82
C ASN A 2 80.62 -24.29 -116.75
N GLN A 3 80.86 -25.54 -116.32
CA GLN A 3 81.72 -26.47 -117.04
C GLN A 3 81.27 -26.73 -118.49
N ASN A 4 79.98 -26.59 -118.78
CA ASN A 4 79.47 -26.74 -120.14
C ASN A 4 79.73 -25.48 -120.99
N LEU A 5 79.57 -24.28 -120.43
CA LEU A 5 79.92 -23.03 -121.12
C LEU A 5 81.43 -22.92 -121.37
N GLN A 6 82.25 -23.43 -120.44
CA GLN A 6 83.70 -23.54 -120.60
C GLN A 6 84.07 -24.41 -121.81
N LYS A 7 83.49 -25.62 -121.90
CA LYS A 7 83.70 -26.53 -123.04
C LYS A 7 83.24 -25.93 -124.36
N ILE A 8 82.12 -25.20 -124.38
CA ILE A 8 81.62 -24.51 -125.57
C ILE A 8 82.60 -23.41 -126.01
N SER A 9 83.11 -22.62 -125.06
CA SER A 9 84.11 -21.58 -125.34
C SER A 9 85.41 -22.18 -125.91
N GLU A 10 85.91 -23.26 -125.30
CA GLU A 10 87.09 -23.99 -125.77
C GLU A 10 86.90 -24.57 -127.18
N PHE A 11 85.74 -25.17 -127.46
CA PHE A 11 85.40 -25.70 -128.78
C PHE A 11 85.35 -24.60 -129.85
N LEU A 12 84.72 -23.46 -129.54
CA LEU A 12 84.64 -22.31 -130.46
C LEU A 12 86.01 -21.71 -130.78
N GLN A 13 86.96 -21.74 -129.85
CA GLN A 13 88.32 -21.25 -130.11
C GLN A 13 89.09 -22.17 -131.07
N GLN A 14 88.85 -23.48 -131.01
CA GLN A 14 89.56 -24.49 -131.79
C GLN A 14 89.03 -24.68 -133.23
N ASP A 15 87.85 -24.13 -133.55
CA ASP A 15 87.24 -24.29 -134.88
C ASP A 15 87.97 -23.49 -135.98
N GLU A 16 88.49 -24.15 -137.02
CA GLU A 16 89.27 -23.49 -138.10
C GLU A 16 88.41 -22.81 -139.17
N LEU A 17 87.08 -23.03 -139.19
CA LEU A 17 86.16 -22.51 -140.21
C LEU A 17 85.54 -21.15 -139.83
N LEU A 18 85.63 -20.75 -138.55
CA LEU A 18 85.08 -19.48 -138.06
C LEU A 18 86.08 -18.33 -138.20
N SER A 19 85.58 -17.18 -138.67
CA SER A 19 86.38 -15.95 -138.71
C SER A 19 86.68 -15.42 -137.29
N VAL A 20 87.73 -14.61 -137.16
CA VAL A 20 88.15 -14.02 -135.88
C VAL A 20 87.03 -13.16 -135.25
N GLU A 21 86.23 -12.49 -136.08
CA GLU A 21 85.08 -11.68 -135.66
C GLU A 21 83.95 -12.56 -135.08
N GLU A 22 83.63 -13.68 -135.74
CA GLU A 22 82.62 -14.64 -135.29
C GLU A 22 83.02 -15.32 -133.97
N LYS A 23 84.29 -15.75 -133.84
CA LYS A 23 84.82 -16.32 -132.59
C LYS A 23 84.69 -15.33 -131.44
N THR A 24 85.09 -14.07 -131.66
CA THR A 24 85.01 -13.03 -130.63
C THR A 24 83.56 -12.77 -130.20
N SER A 25 82.64 -12.71 -131.16
CA SER A 25 81.21 -12.50 -130.88
C SER A 25 80.59 -13.67 -130.11
N LEU A 26 80.90 -14.91 -130.49
CA LEU A 26 80.36 -16.11 -129.83
C LEU A 26 80.96 -16.31 -128.43
N THR A 27 82.27 -16.09 -128.24
CA THR A 27 82.89 -16.13 -126.92
C THR A 27 82.29 -15.06 -126.00
N LYS A 28 82.00 -13.86 -126.53
CA LYS A 28 81.30 -12.82 -125.78
C LYS A 28 79.89 -13.26 -125.38
N ALA A 29 79.13 -13.87 -126.30
CA ALA A 29 77.79 -14.39 -126.01
C ALA A 29 77.81 -15.50 -124.93
N VAL A 30 78.83 -16.36 -124.92
CA VAL A 30 79.04 -17.37 -123.87
C VAL A 30 79.33 -16.72 -122.51
N ALA A 31 80.18 -15.69 -122.48
CA ALA A 31 80.48 -14.94 -121.25
C ALA A 31 79.25 -14.16 -120.74
N ASP A 32 78.45 -13.57 -121.64
CA ASP A 32 77.20 -12.90 -121.30
C ASP A 32 76.17 -13.90 -120.74
N ALA A 33 76.05 -15.10 -121.33
CA ALA A 33 75.19 -16.17 -120.83
C ALA A 33 75.63 -16.69 -119.44
N GLU A 34 76.95 -16.81 -119.20
CA GLU A 34 77.46 -17.16 -117.87
C GLU A 34 77.07 -16.11 -116.83
N LYS A 35 77.25 -14.83 -117.16
CA LYS A 35 76.89 -13.72 -116.29
C LYS A 35 75.38 -13.72 -115.99
N GLU A 36 74.53 -13.98 -116.98
CA GLU A 36 73.09 -14.14 -116.77
C GLU A 36 72.74 -15.33 -115.88
N MET A 37 73.43 -16.47 -116.04
CA MET A 37 73.26 -17.63 -115.16
C MET A 37 73.68 -17.34 -113.72
N GLU A 38 74.81 -16.66 -113.50
CA GLU A 38 75.27 -16.26 -112.16
C GLU A 38 74.30 -15.28 -111.50
N ILE A 39 73.79 -14.28 -112.24
CA ILE A 39 72.77 -13.35 -111.76
C ILE A 39 71.48 -14.11 -111.38
N THR A 40 71.08 -15.09 -112.20
CA THR A 40 69.87 -15.89 -111.95
C THR A 40 70.05 -16.81 -110.75
N ALA A 41 71.20 -17.46 -110.61
CA ALA A 41 71.54 -18.28 -109.44
C ALA A 41 71.58 -17.45 -108.15
N PHE A 42 72.15 -16.24 -108.22
CA PHE A 42 72.14 -15.30 -107.09
C PHE A 42 70.72 -14.85 -106.72
N LYS A 43 69.88 -14.53 -107.71
CA LYS A 43 68.46 -14.20 -107.48
C LYS A 43 67.69 -15.38 -106.88
N LEU A 44 67.99 -16.61 -107.31
CA LEU A 44 67.38 -17.83 -106.78
C LEU A 44 67.79 -18.05 -105.31
N ASP A 45 69.08 -18.02 -104.98
CA ASP A 45 69.57 -18.14 -103.59
C ASP A 45 68.97 -17.08 -102.67
N ARG A 46 68.89 -15.82 -103.15
CA ARG A 46 68.23 -14.75 -102.40
C ARG A 46 66.74 -15.03 -102.19
N THR A 47 66.05 -15.55 -103.20
CA THR A 47 64.62 -15.88 -103.12
C THR A 47 64.38 -17.05 -102.17
N GLU A 48 65.23 -18.08 -102.20
CA GLU A 48 65.17 -19.22 -101.28
C GLU A 48 65.46 -18.80 -99.83
N LYS A 49 66.46 -17.92 -99.61
CA LYS A 49 66.73 -17.34 -98.28
C LYS A 49 65.53 -16.54 -97.76
N VAL A 50 64.96 -15.66 -98.58
CA VAL A 50 63.75 -14.90 -98.21
C VAL A 50 62.60 -15.85 -97.91
N LYS A 51 62.35 -16.86 -98.76
CA LYS A 51 61.29 -17.86 -98.53
C LYS A 51 61.48 -18.60 -97.21
N ARG A 52 62.72 -18.98 -96.87
CA ARG A 52 63.05 -19.67 -95.62
C ARG A 52 62.87 -18.76 -94.40
N THR A 53 63.33 -17.52 -94.45
CA THR A 53 63.13 -16.54 -93.37
C THR A 53 61.65 -16.21 -93.18
N THR A 54 60.89 -16.02 -94.26
CA THR A 54 59.45 -15.77 -94.19
C THR A 54 58.70 -16.97 -93.62
N ALA A 55 59.08 -18.20 -93.96
CA ALA A 55 58.45 -19.41 -93.39
C ALA A 55 58.65 -19.52 -91.88
N ILE A 56 59.86 -19.25 -91.38
CA ILE A 56 60.17 -19.26 -89.94
C ILE A 56 59.34 -18.18 -89.21
N LEU A 57 59.32 -16.94 -89.73
CA LEU A 57 58.52 -15.85 -89.16
C LEU A 57 57.02 -16.19 -89.11
N LEU A 58 56.51 -16.91 -90.13
CA LEU A 58 55.10 -17.31 -90.19
C LEU A 58 54.77 -18.38 -89.14
N GLU A 59 55.64 -19.38 -88.96
CA GLU A 59 55.50 -20.41 -87.93
C GLU A 59 55.55 -19.81 -86.53
N GLU A 60 56.53 -18.93 -86.24
CA GLU A 60 56.62 -18.21 -84.96
C GLU A 60 55.36 -17.36 -84.69
N THR A 61 54.82 -16.68 -85.71
CA THR A 61 53.60 -15.88 -85.58
C THR A 61 52.35 -16.73 -85.32
N ILE A 62 52.24 -17.91 -85.96
CA ILE A 62 51.13 -18.85 -85.73
C ILE A 62 51.19 -19.39 -84.30
N GLU A 63 52.36 -19.78 -83.82
CA GLU A 63 52.54 -20.28 -82.46
C GLU A 63 52.20 -19.20 -81.41
N GLU A 64 52.63 -17.95 -81.62
CA GLU A 64 52.29 -16.82 -80.75
C GLU A 64 50.76 -16.55 -80.75
N LEU A 65 50.12 -16.59 -81.92
CA LEU A 65 48.66 -16.42 -82.04
C LEU A 65 47.89 -17.55 -81.34
N GLU A 66 48.36 -18.79 -81.42
CA GLU A 66 47.72 -19.92 -80.76
C GLU A 66 47.87 -19.85 -79.23
N GLN A 67 49.05 -19.43 -78.73
CA GLN A 67 49.25 -19.16 -77.30
C GLN A 67 48.34 -18.02 -76.80
N LYS A 68 48.25 -16.91 -77.55
CA LYS A 68 47.33 -15.81 -77.22
C LYS A 68 45.88 -16.25 -77.23
N ARG A 69 45.46 -17.05 -78.21
CA ARG A 69 44.10 -17.60 -78.27
C ARG A 69 43.79 -18.45 -77.03
N LYS A 70 44.67 -19.38 -76.66
CA LYS A 70 44.51 -20.21 -75.45
C LYS A 70 44.46 -19.36 -74.18
N ALA A 71 45.31 -18.34 -74.07
CA ALA A 71 45.31 -17.41 -72.94
C ALA A 71 43.99 -16.62 -72.83
N VAL A 72 43.45 -16.12 -73.96
CA VAL A 72 42.17 -15.40 -74.00
C VAL A 72 40.99 -16.33 -73.68
N GLU A 73 40.98 -17.56 -74.20
CA GLU A 73 39.95 -18.56 -73.87
C GLU A 73 39.96 -18.90 -72.37
N ALA A 74 41.14 -19.09 -71.77
CA ALA A 74 41.27 -19.30 -70.32
C ALA A 74 40.82 -18.08 -69.50
N GLN A 75 41.17 -16.86 -69.94
CA GLN A 75 40.76 -15.63 -69.28
C GLN A 75 39.25 -15.41 -69.36
N ASN A 76 38.63 -15.68 -70.51
CA ASN A 76 37.18 -15.61 -70.67
C ASN A 76 36.47 -16.61 -69.75
N ARG A 77 37.00 -17.84 -69.65
CA ARG A 77 36.47 -18.86 -68.74
C ARG A 77 36.54 -18.43 -67.27
N GLU A 78 37.66 -17.83 -66.85
CA GLU A 78 37.79 -17.28 -65.50
C GLU A 78 36.82 -16.11 -65.24
N LEU A 79 36.59 -15.24 -66.23
CA LEU A 79 35.59 -14.16 -66.12
C LEU A 79 34.16 -14.71 -65.97
N GLU A 80 33.80 -15.77 -66.70
CA GLU A 80 32.51 -16.44 -66.53
C GLU A 80 32.34 -17.02 -65.12
N ILE A 81 33.39 -17.67 -64.59
CA ILE A 81 33.37 -18.22 -63.24
C ILE A 81 33.21 -17.11 -62.21
N GLU A 82 33.98 -16.03 -62.30
CA GLU A 82 33.87 -14.93 -61.34
C GLU A 82 32.51 -14.23 -61.43
N ALA A 83 31.93 -14.07 -62.62
CA ALA A 83 30.56 -13.55 -62.78
C ALA A 83 29.51 -14.46 -62.13
N SER A 84 29.66 -15.78 -62.25
CA SER A 84 28.81 -16.75 -61.57
C SER A 84 28.95 -16.68 -60.05
N LEU A 85 30.19 -16.58 -59.54
CA LEU A 85 30.47 -16.41 -58.12
C LEU A 85 29.85 -15.10 -57.57
N GLU A 86 29.91 -14.02 -58.33
CA GLU A 86 29.32 -12.73 -57.95
C GLU A 86 27.79 -12.78 -57.89
N ARG A 87 27.13 -13.52 -58.79
CA ARG A 87 25.67 -13.75 -58.71
C ARG A 87 25.27 -14.48 -57.43
N VAL A 88 26.05 -15.47 -57.00
CA VAL A 88 25.82 -16.15 -55.72
C VAL A 88 26.05 -15.19 -54.54
N ARG A 89 27.10 -14.35 -54.57
CA ARG A 89 27.33 -13.31 -53.54
C ARG A 89 26.13 -12.37 -53.43
N ALA A 90 25.59 -11.92 -54.57
CA ALA A 90 24.45 -10.99 -54.59
C ALA A 90 23.21 -11.60 -53.91
N VAL A 91 22.85 -12.84 -54.24
CA VAL A 91 21.71 -13.54 -53.61
C VAL A 91 21.96 -13.74 -52.13
N ALA A 92 23.14 -14.22 -51.75
CA ALA A 92 23.54 -14.41 -50.36
C ALA A 92 23.42 -13.13 -49.52
N LEU A 93 23.84 -11.98 -50.05
CA LEU A 93 23.76 -10.68 -49.37
C LEU A 93 22.33 -10.13 -49.29
N SER A 94 21.46 -10.51 -50.23
CA SER A 94 20.05 -10.08 -50.24
C SER A 94 19.16 -10.84 -49.24
N MET A 95 19.69 -11.88 -48.59
CA MET A 95 18.95 -12.72 -47.67
C MET A 95 18.36 -11.91 -46.49
N GLN A 96 17.07 -12.12 -46.23
CA GLN A 96 16.30 -11.44 -45.17
C GLN A 96 15.86 -12.38 -44.03
N ASN A 97 15.68 -13.67 -44.30
CA ASN A 97 15.31 -14.67 -43.30
C ASN A 97 16.18 -15.93 -43.44
N PRO A 98 16.31 -16.77 -42.39
CA PRO A 98 17.13 -17.98 -42.44
C PRO A 98 16.66 -19.02 -43.49
N SER A 99 15.36 -19.08 -43.82
CA SER A 99 14.82 -20.04 -44.78
C SER A 99 15.29 -19.82 -46.22
N GLU A 100 15.65 -18.59 -46.57
CA GLU A 100 16.22 -18.23 -47.88
C GLU A 100 17.62 -18.83 -48.13
N MET A 101 18.24 -19.52 -47.16
CA MET A 101 19.44 -20.31 -47.40
C MET A 101 19.21 -21.40 -48.48
N ALA A 102 18.00 -21.93 -48.61
CA ALA A 102 17.68 -22.87 -49.69
C ALA A 102 17.77 -22.21 -51.08
N GLU A 103 17.45 -20.91 -51.17
CA GLU A 103 17.58 -20.13 -52.40
C GLU A 103 19.05 -19.93 -52.80
N VAL A 104 19.95 -19.82 -51.82
CA VAL A 104 21.40 -19.83 -52.05
C VAL A 104 21.85 -21.16 -52.67
N CYS A 105 21.30 -22.29 -52.21
CA CYS A 105 21.55 -23.60 -52.83
C CYS A 105 21.05 -23.64 -54.29
N ARG A 106 19.87 -23.07 -54.57
CA ARG A 106 19.32 -22.97 -55.94
C ARG A 106 20.25 -22.21 -56.87
N ILE A 107 20.62 -20.98 -56.51
CA ILE A 107 21.48 -20.17 -57.38
C ILE A 107 22.84 -20.83 -57.61
N ILE A 108 23.43 -21.48 -56.60
CA ILE A 108 24.68 -22.25 -56.76
C ILE A 108 24.49 -23.36 -57.79
N SER A 109 23.39 -24.10 -57.73
CA SER A 109 23.09 -25.17 -58.70
C SER A 109 23.01 -24.62 -60.12
N GLU A 110 22.24 -23.56 -60.34
CA GLU A 110 22.06 -22.92 -61.65
C GLU A 110 23.38 -22.39 -62.22
N GLN A 111 24.23 -21.81 -61.35
CA GLN A 111 25.53 -21.30 -61.78
C GLN A 111 26.52 -22.42 -62.13
N LEU A 112 26.46 -23.56 -61.44
CA LEU A 112 27.28 -24.73 -61.77
C LEU A 112 26.82 -25.35 -63.09
N GLU A 113 25.51 -25.47 -63.33
CA GLU A 113 24.95 -25.91 -64.61
C GLU A 113 25.33 -24.98 -65.77
N PHE A 114 25.26 -23.65 -65.55
CA PHE A 114 25.73 -22.65 -66.52
C PHE A 114 27.22 -22.84 -66.86
N LEU A 115 28.03 -23.22 -65.86
CA LEU A 115 29.43 -23.55 -66.04
C LEU A 115 29.67 -24.98 -66.55
N LYS A 116 28.63 -25.66 -67.04
CA LYS A 116 28.66 -27.00 -67.66
C LYS A 116 28.99 -28.15 -66.70
N VAL A 117 28.77 -27.99 -65.39
CA VAL A 117 28.74 -29.11 -64.44
C VAL A 117 27.40 -29.82 -64.61
N ASN A 118 27.42 -31.06 -65.10
CA ASN A 118 26.22 -31.81 -65.46
C ASN A 118 25.83 -32.82 -64.36
N ASN A 119 24.60 -33.35 -64.45
CA ASN A 119 24.10 -34.41 -63.56
C ASN A 119 24.07 -34.05 -62.07
N ILE A 120 23.89 -32.77 -61.75
CA ILE A 120 23.63 -32.32 -60.39
C ILE A 120 22.29 -32.90 -59.91
N ARG A 121 22.33 -33.57 -58.75
CA ARG A 121 21.13 -34.04 -58.05
C ARG A 121 20.61 -32.95 -57.14
N ASN A 122 21.44 -32.53 -56.18
CA ASN A 122 21.12 -31.40 -55.31
C ASN A 122 22.36 -30.60 -54.89
N ILE A 123 22.13 -29.33 -54.57
CA ILE A 123 23.02 -28.52 -53.73
C ILE A 123 22.39 -28.43 -52.36
N GLN A 124 23.20 -28.54 -51.31
CA GLN A 124 22.71 -28.56 -49.95
C GLN A 124 23.61 -27.83 -48.96
N THR A 125 23.00 -27.23 -47.95
CA THR A 125 23.68 -26.61 -46.81
C THR A 125 23.25 -27.31 -45.53
N ALA A 126 24.17 -28.02 -44.89
CA ALA A 126 23.92 -28.76 -43.66
C ALA A 126 24.48 -28.01 -42.45
N ILE A 127 23.63 -27.56 -41.54
CA ILE A 127 24.01 -26.91 -40.27
C ILE A 127 23.84 -27.91 -39.14
N ILE A 128 24.95 -28.28 -38.49
CA ILE A 128 24.99 -29.38 -37.51
C ILE A 128 24.62 -28.86 -36.12
N ASN A 129 23.67 -29.56 -35.47
CA ASN A 129 23.35 -29.38 -34.05
C ASN A 129 23.84 -30.60 -33.25
N GLU A 130 25.03 -30.46 -32.68
CA GLU A 130 25.68 -31.52 -31.90
C GLU A 130 24.84 -31.97 -30.69
N SER A 131 24.21 -31.00 -30.00
CA SER A 131 23.41 -31.28 -28.80
C SER A 131 22.19 -32.16 -29.08
N LYS A 132 21.55 -31.96 -30.24
CA LYS A 132 20.38 -32.74 -30.68
C LYS A 132 20.76 -34.03 -31.41
N GLY A 133 21.99 -34.12 -31.93
CA GLY A 133 22.37 -35.23 -32.81
C GLY A 133 21.70 -35.14 -34.19
N THR A 134 21.37 -33.93 -34.64
CA THR A 134 20.70 -33.65 -35.92
C THR A 134 21.47 -32.61 -36.73
N TYR A 135 21.18 -32.49 -38.01
CA TYR A 135 21.53 -31.31 -38.81
C TYR A 135 20.31 -30.80 -39.57
N ILE A 136 20.20 -29.49 -39.72
CA ILE A 136 19.19 -28.87 -40.59
C ILE A 136 19.81 -28.71 -41.98
N ASN A 137 19.14 -29.27 -42.99
CA ASN A 137 19.59 -29.24 -44.36
C ASN A 137 18.71 -28.29 -45.18
N TYR A 138 19.32 -27.32 -45.85
CA TYR A 138 18.68 -26.46 -46.84
C TYR A 138 19.07 -26.97 -48.22
N GLU A 139 18.10 -27.41 -49.01
CA GLU A 139 18.37 -28.20 -50.22
C GLU A 139 17.66 -27.63 -51.43
N TYR A 140 18.34 -27.69 -52.58
CA TYR A 140 17.74 -27.49 -53.89
C TYR A 140 18.01 -28.70 -54.79
N TYR A 141 16.95 -29.39 -55.21
CA TYR A 141 17.02 -30.53 -56.13
C TYR A 141 16.81 -30.06 -57.57
N ALA A 142 17.86 -30.09 -58.39
CA ALA A 142 17.87 -29.47 -59.72
C ALA A 142 16.84 -30.09 -60.68
N ARG A 143 16.80 -31.42 -60.77
CA ARG A 143 15.85 -32.12 -61.69
C ARG A 143 14.39 -32.05 -61.25
N HIS A 144 14.14 -31.74 -59.99
CA HIS A 144 12.79 -31.63 -59.42
C HIS A 144 12.33 -30.17 -59.28
N ASP A 145 13.22 -29.21 -59.51
CA ASP A 145 13.02 -27.79 -59.20
C ASP A 145 12.41 -27.56 -57.81
N LYS A 146 13.03 -28.17 -56.78
CA LYS A 146 12.43 -28.27 -55.45
C LYS A 146 13.35 -27.74 -54.35
N LEU A 147 12.85 -26.75 -53.61
CA LEU A 147 13.45 -26.21 -52.40
C LEU A 147 12.91 -26.92 -51.15
N LEU A 148 13.80 -27.33 -50.25
CA LEU A 148 13.45 -28.07 -49.05
C LEU A 148 14.28 -27.63 -47.85
N ILE A 149 13.66 -27.72 -46.66
CA ILE A 149 14.34 -27.60 -45.38
C ILE A 149 14.00 -28.87 -44.59
N THR A 150 15.01 -29.65 -44.23
CA THR A 150 14.81 -30.94 -43.56
C THR A 150 15.74 -31.07 -42.36
N GLU A 151 15.18 -31.36 -41.19
CA GLU A 151 15.98 -31.76 -40.03
C GLU A 151 16.26 -33.26 -40.11
N VAL A 152 17.53 -33.63 -40.20
CA VAL A 152 17.98 -35.01 -40.37
C VAL A 152 18.72 -35.47 -39.11
N SER A 153 18.29 -36.60 -38.54
CA SER A 153 19.05 -37.28 -37.49
C SER A 153 20.23 -38.01 -38.12
N TYR A 154 21.46 -37.61 -37.78
CA TYR A 154 22.64 -38.30 -38.33
C TYR A 154 22.99 -39.57 -37.56
N LYS A 155 22.34 -39.84 -36.43
CA LYS A 155 22.56 -41.04 -35.61
C LYS A 155 21.85 -42.28 -36.14
N THR A 156 20.98 -42.14 -37.14
CA THR A 156 20.13 -43.23 -37.63
C THR A 156 20.72 -44.00 -38.82
N HIS A 157 21.80 -43.52 -39.42
CA HIS A 157 22.45 -44.19 -40.54
C HIS A 157 23.95 -43.89 -40.61
N HIS A 158 24.76 -44.94 -40.86
CA HIS A 158 26.22 -44.87 -40.85
C HIS A 158 26.81 -43.78 -41.78
N LEU A 159 26.30 -43.64 -43.02
CA LEU A 159 26.77 -42.57 -43.94
C LEU A 159 26.53 -41.15 -43.41
N GLN A 160 25.40 -40.92 -42.73
CA GLN A 160 25.07 -39.61 -42.19
C GLN A 160 25.89 -39.31 -40.93
N GLU A 161 26.11 -40.33 -40.10
CA GLU A 161 26.97 -40.26 -38.92
C GLU A 161 28.42 -39.95 -39.32
N GLU A 162 28.96 -40.67 -40.31
CA GLU A 162 30.31 -40.44 -40.83
C GLU A 162 30.46 -39.03 -41.39
N PHE A 163 29.49 -38.57 -42.19
CA PHE A 163 29.42 -37.20 -42.69
C PHE A 163 29.46 -36.18 -41.53
N ALA A 164 28.56 -36.29 -40.56
CA ALA A 164 28.45 -35.33 -39.46
C ALA A 164 29.73 -35.29 -38.62
N LEU A 165 30.27 -36.45 -38.25
CA LEU A 165 31.52 -36.57 -37.51
C LEU A 165 32.72 -36.00 -38.28
N ARG A 166 32.75 -36.15 -39.61
CA ARG A 166 33.80 -35.58 -40.45
C ARG A 166 33.71 -34.06 -40.52
N MET A 167 32.52 -33.50 -40.66
CA MET A 167 32.33 -32.04 -40.70
C MET A 167 32.65 -31.38 -39.36
N LEU A 168 32.31 -32.03 -38.24
CA LEU A 168 32.57 -31.55 -36.87
C LEU A 168 34.07 -31.49 -36.51
N LYS A 169 34.96 -32.13 -37.27
CA LYS A 169 36.42 -32.02 -37.04
C LYS A 169 36.95 -30.59 -37.25
N GLY A 170 36.28 -29.77 -38.05
CA GLY A 170 36.61 -28.36 -38.19
C GLY A 170 36.47 -27.82 -39.63
N ALA A 171 36.70 -26.51 -39.76
CA ALA A 171 36.66 -25.83 -41.05
C ALA A 171 37.78 -26.33 -41.98
N GLY A 172 37.45 -26.51 -43.27
CA GLY A 172 38.39 -27.01 -44.28
C GLY A 172 38.35 -28.53 -44.49
N GLU A 173 37.64 -29.26 -43.65
CA GLU A 173 37.39 -30.69 -43.86
C GLU A 173 36.60 -30.94 -45.15
N PHE A 174 36.92 -32.05 -45.80
CA PHE A 174 36.27 -32.51 -47.01
C PHE A 174 35.83 -33.96 -46.81
N PHE A 175 34.58 -34.23 -47.20
CA PHE A 175 34.00 -35.56 -47.21
C PHE A 175 33.47 -35.86 -48.60
N SER A 176 33.83 -37.02 -49.13
CA SER A 176 33.31 -37.52 -50.40
C SER A 176 33.03 -39.00 -50.31
N THR A 177 31.87 -39.42 -50.80
CA THR A 177 31.48 -40.84 -50.88
C THR A 177 30.68 -41.09 -52.15
N SER A 178 30.73 -42.33 -52.64
CA SER A 178 30.06 -42.76 -53.86
C SER A 178 29.35 -44.08 -53.60
N LEU A 179 28.04 -44.11 -53.82
CA LEU A 179 27.23 -45.31 -53.78
C LEU A 179 27.06 -45.85 -55.20
N MET A 180 27.19 -47.16 -55.38
CA MET A 180 27.09 -47.79 -56.70
C MET A 180 26.13 -48.98 -56.73
N GLY A 181 25.36 -49.11 -57.81
CA GLY A 181 24.49 -50.26 -58.03
C GLY A 181 23.44 -50.45 -56.92
N GLN A 182 23.53 -51.56 -56.19
CA GLN A 182 22.55 -51.91 -55.13
C GLN A 182 22.56 -50.91 -53.97
N GLU A 183 23.71 -50.33 -53.62
CA GLU A 183 23.82 -49.36 -52.52
C GLU A 183 22.97 -48.10 -52.77
N VAL A 184 22.81 -47.69 -54.04
CA VAL A 184 21.94 -46.57 -54.41
C VAL A 184 20.47 -46.91 -54.16
N LYS A 185 20.06 -48.15 -54.43
CA LYS A 185 18.68 -48.61 -54.21
C LYS A 185 18.38 -48.74 -52.73
N ASP A 186 19.30 -49.32 -51.96
CA ASP A 186 19.16 -49.46 -50.51
C ASP A 186 19.07 -48.08 -49.83
N TRP A 187 19.88 -47.12 -50.29
CA TRP A 187 19.82 -45.74 -49.83
C TRP A 187 18.48 -45.07 -50.16
N TYR A 188 17.97 -45.25 -51.39
CA TYR A 188 16.65 -44.71 -51.78
C TYR A 188 15.51 -45.30 -50.96
N GLU A 189 15.51 -46.61 -50.70
CA GLU A 189 14.54 -47.26 -49.81
C GLU A 189 14.63 -46.71 -48.38
N TYR A 190 15.84 -46.54 -47.86
CA TYR A 190 16.05 -45.92 -46.54
C TYR A 190 15.47 -44.50 -46.49
N GLN A 191 15.75 -43.65 -47.49
CA GLN A 191 15.23 -42.28 -47.52
C GLN A 191 13.70 -42.24 -47.41
N LYS A 192 12.98 -43.16 -48.07
CA LYS A 192 11.51 -43.28 -47.99
C LYS A 192 10.98 -43.62 -46.59
N THR A 193 11.80 -44.16 -45.69
CA THR A 193 11.43 -44.41 -44.29
C THR A 193 11.68 -43.21 -43.37
N THR A 194 12.25 -42.12 -43.89
CA THR A 194 12.60 -40.91 -43.15
C THR A 194 11.80 -39.69 -43.64
N ASN A 195 12.01 -38.53 -43.00
CA ASN A 195 11.46 -37.25 -43.47
C ASN A 195 12.26 -36.61 -44.63
N GLN A 196 13.35 -37.25 -45.08
CA GLN A 196 14.15 -36.77 -46.21
C GLN A 196 13.42 -36.97 -47.53
N PHE A 197 13.72 -36.10 -48.50
CA PHE A 197 13.14 -36.23 -49.83
C PHE A 197 13.74 -37.43 -50.58
N ALA A 198 12.86 -38.38 -50.88
CA ALA A 198 13.17 -39.53 -51.73
C ALA A 198 13.14 -39.11 -53.20
N ASP A 199 14.32 -38.96 -53.79
CA ASP A 199 14.51 -38.56 -55.18
C ASP A 199 14.22 -39.72 -56.15
N SER A 200 13.13 -39.63 -56.91
CA SER A 200 12.71 -40.69 -57.84
C SER A 200 13.71 -41.01 -58.96
N PHE A 201 14.64 -40.10 -59.31
CA PHE A 201 15.68 -40.42 -60.30
C PHE A 201 16.71 -41.44 -59.78
N LEU A 202 16.76 -41.69 -58.47
CA LEU A 202 17.58 -42.76 -57.89
C LEU A 202 17.08 -44.17 -58.24
N GLU A 203 15.83 -44.32 -58.71
CA GLU A 203 15.28 -45.59 -59.19
C GLU A 203 16.00 -46.10 -60.45
N GLU A 204 16.56 -45.20 -61.26
CA GLU A 204 17.26 -45.53 -62.51
C GLU A 204 18.77 -45.20 -62.43
N ALA A 205 19.19 -44.36 -61.49
CA ALA A 205 20.60 -44.00 -61.33
C ALA A 205 21.48 -45.23 -60.99
N GLN A 206 22.67 -45.25 -61.58
CA GLN A 206 23.71 -46.27 -61.33
C GLN A 206 24.69 -45.86 -60.25
N THR A 207 24.87 -44.54 -60.06
CA THR A 207 25.77 -43.99 -59.03
C THR A 207 25.13 -42.79 -58.34
N LEU A 208 25.45 -42.60 -57.06
CA LEU A 208 25.13 -41.40 -56.31
C LEU A 208 26.39 -40.95 -55.58
N ASN A 209 26.86 -39.76 -55.89
CA ASN A 209 28.13 -39.22 -55.40
C ASN A 209 27.85 -38.00 -54.54
N TYR A 210 28.54 -37.89 -53.41
CA TYR A 210 28.45 -36.78 -52.47
C TYR A 210 29.81 -36.10 -52.34
N TYR A 211 29.80 -34.77 -52.35
CA TYR A 211 30.99 -33.95 -52.11
C TYR A 211 30.61 -32.82 -51.14
N MET A 212 31.22 -32.81 -49.96
CA MET A 212 30.86 -31.94 -48.85
C MET A 212 32.09 -31.20 -48.33
N PHE A 213 31.99 -29.87 -48.27
CA PHE A 213 33.05 -29.02 -47.74
C PHE A 213 32.60 -28.36 -46.43
N SER A 214 33.35 -28.62 -45.36
CA SER A 214 33.09 -28.04 -44.04
C SER A 214 33.61 -26.61 -43.92
N LEU A 215 32.81 -25.75 -43.28
CA LEU A 215 33.18 -24.46 -42.71
C LEU A 215 33.07 -24.48 -41.18
N GLY A 216 33.14 -25.66 -40.55
CA GLY A 216 32.99 -25.87 -39.11
C GLY A 216 31.60 -26.42 -38.78
N PRO A 217 30.70 -25.62 -38.16
CA PRO A 217 29.34 -26.07 -37.81
C PRO A 217 28.39 -26.16 -39.02
N VAL A 218 28.83 -25.76 -40.21
CA VAL A 218 28.08 -25.83 -41.46
C VAL A 218 28.91 -26.49 -42.56
N ALA A 219 28.25 -27.20 -43.46
CA ALA A 219 28.85 -27.75 -44.66
C ALA A 219 28.06 -27.37 -45.92
N LEU A 220 28.77 -27.02 -46.99
CA LEU A 220 28.20 -26.91 -48.33
C LEU A 220 28.44 -28.20 -49.10
N GLY A 221 27.38 -28.75 -49.65
CA GLY A 221 27.35 -30.04 -50.33
C GLY A 221 26.81 -29.98 -51.75
N ILE A 222 27.36 -30.83 -52.61
CA ILE A 222 26.77 -31.19 -53.90
C ILE A 222 26.63 -32.71 -53.94
N SER A 223 25.48 -33.20 -54.42
CA SER A 223 25.35 -34.58 -54.85
C SER A 223 25.05 -34.69 -56.33
N THR A 224 25.56 -35.74 -56.98
CA THR A 224 25.49 -35.93 -58.44
C THR A 224 25.21 -37.38 -58.82
N TYR A 225 24.53 -37.58 -59.96
CA TYR A 225 24.24 -38.91 -60.52
C TYR A 225 25.44 -39.51 -61.27
N SER A 226 26.52 -38.73 -61.47
CA SER A 226 27.78 -39.17 -62.07
C SER A 226 28.96 -38.53 -61.34
N PRO A 227 30.11 -39.21 -61.18
CA PRO A 227 31.25 -38.65 -60.45
C PRO A 227 31.73 -37.33 -61.08
N LEU A 228 32.04 -36.34 -60.22
CA LEU A 228 32.69 -35.11 -60.65
C LEU A 228 34.16 -35.34 -60.97
N ILE A 229 34.67 -34.66 -62.00
CA ILE A 229 36.12 -34.61 -62.28
C ILE A 229 36.81 -33.60 -61.35
N GLU A 230 38.15 -33.69 -61.26
CA GLU A 230 38.94 -32.83 -60.37
C GLU A 230 38.73 -31.32 -60.61
N GLU A 231 38.59 -30.91 -61.87
CA GLU A 231 38.29 -29.53 -62.25
C GLU A 231 36.94 -29.05 -61.69
N GLU A 232 35.91 -29.91 -61.71
CA GLU A 232 34.57 -29.59 -61.19
C GLU A 232 34.55 -29.55 -59.66
N ILE A 233 35.29 -30.43 -58.99
CA ILE A 233 35.44 -30.41 -57.52
C ILE A 233 36.16 -29.12 -57.09
N ASN A 234 37.21 -28.73 -57.81
CA ASN A 234 37.93 -27.47 -57.56
C ASN A 234 37.06 -26.24 -57.85
N LEU A 235 36.21 -26.29 -58.88
CA LEU A 235 35.22 -25.26 -59.15
C LEU A 235 34.21 -25.15 -57.99
N PHE A 236 33.64 -26.27 -57.53
CA PHE A 236 32.70 -26.28 -56.41
C PHE A 236 33.34 -25.75 -55.11
N LYS A 237 34.62 -26.04 -54.88
CA LYS A 237 35.39 -25.44 -53.78
C LYS A 237 35.45 -23.91 -53.85
N ARG A 238 35.48 -23.30 -55.04
CA ARG A 238 35.38 -21.83 -55.19
C ARG A 238 34.00 -21.31 -54.78
N PHE A 239 32.94 -22.02 -55.15
CA PHE A 239 31.58 -21.70 -54.69
C PHE A 239 31.45 -21.81 -53.17
N ARG A 240 32.10 -22.79 -52.55
CA ARG A 240 32.16 -22.88 -51.07
C ARG A 240 32.76 -21.63 -50.43
N ASN A 241 33.84 -21.09 -51.00
CA ASN A 241 34.47 -19.88 -50.45
C ASN A 241 33.53 -18.67 -50.51
N VAL A 242 32.69 -18.59 -51.55
CA VAL A 242 31.66 -17.55 -51.67
C VAL A 242 30.50 -17.79 -50.71
N PHE A 243 30.07 -19.05 -50.58
CA PHE A 243 29.02 -19.46 -49.65
C PHE A 243 29.33 -19.13 -48.19
N GLU A 244 30.60 -19.07 -47.80
CA GLU A 244 30.99 -18.62 -46.45
C GLU A 244 30.39 -17.24 -46.10
N LEU A 245 30.26 -16.33 -47.08
CA LEU A 245 29.58 -15.04 -46.88
C LEU A 245 28.08 -15.20 -46.63
N ALA A 246 27.42 -16.14 -47.32
CA ALA A 246 26.01 -16.47 -47.12
C ALA A 246 25.77 -17.00 -45.70
N TYR A 247 26.65 -17.88 -45.23
CA TYR A 247 26.54 -18.41 -43.88
C TYR A 247 26.80 -17.36 -42.79
N ARG A 248 27.75 -16.43 -43.00
CA ARG A 248 27.91 -15.28 -42.10
C ARG A 248 26.65 -14.43 -42.03
N ARG A 249 26.03 -14.13 -43.18
CA ARG A 249 24.76 -13.40 -43.25
C ARG A 249 23.63 -14.14 -42.53
N PHE A 250 23.55 -15.47 -42.67
CA PHE A 250 22.61 -16.31 -41.95
C PHE A 250 22.76 -16.17 -40.43
N LEU A 251 23.99 -16.26 -39.92
CA LEU A 251 24.27 -16.08 -38.50
C LEU A 251 23.91 -14.67 -38.01
N ASP A 252 24.20 -13.64 -38.82
CA ASP A 252 23.84 -12.26 -38.50
C ASP A 252 22.31 -12.08 -38.38
N ILE A 253 21.53 -12.70 -39.28
CA ILE A 253 20.06 -12.68 -39.24
C ILE A 253 19.54 -13.41 -37.99
N GLN A 254 20.02 -14.63 -37.72
CA GLN A 254 19.60 -15.37 -36.51
C GLN A 254 19.93 -14.60 -35.23
N LYS A 255 21.10 -13.96 -35.18
CA LYS A 255 21.50 -13.12 -34.06
C LYS A 255 20.59 -11.89 -33.94
N ALA A 256 20.24 -11.25 -35.05
CA ALA A 256 19.33 -10.10 -35.05
C ALA A 256 17.91 -10.50 -34.61
N GLU A 257 17.40 -11.65 -35.05
CA GLU A 257 16.09 -12.20 -34.61
C GLU A 257 16.10 -12.51 -33.11
N ALA A 258 17.14 -13.20 -32.61
CA ALA A 258 17.28 -13.50 -31.19
C ALA A 258 17.39 -12.21 -30.34
N GLN A 259 18.15 -11.21 -30.81
CA GLN A 259 18.25 -9.91 -30.16
C GLN A 259 16.93 -9.14 -30.16
N ALA A 260 16.17 -9.18 -31.26
CA ALA A 260 14.85 -8.56 -31.34
C ALA A 260 13.87 -9.23 -30.37
N ARG A 261 13.87 -10.57 -30.30
CA ARG A 261 13.05 -11.34 -29.35
C ARG A 261 13.42 -11.03 -27.89
N GLU A 262 14.71 -11.02 -27.56
CA GLU A 262 15.15 -10.65 -26.20
C GLU A 262 14.81 -9.18 -25.87
N SER A 263 14.90 -8.27 -26.83
CA SER A 263 14.49 -6.87 -26.65
C SER A 263 12.98 -6.74 -26.36
N GLN A 264 12.14 -7.54 -27.03
CA GLN A 264 10.70 -7.60 -26.74
C GLN A 264 10.43 -8.12 -25.32
N ILE A 265 11.14 -9.18 -24.90
CA ILE A 265 11.03 -9.72 -23.54
C ILE A 265 11.45 -8.67 -22.50
N GLN A 266 12.56 -7.96 -22.71
CA GLN A 266 13.02 -6.91 -21.82
C GLN A 266 12.00 -5.76 -21.72
N LEU A 267 11.41 -5.34 -22.84
CA LEU A 267 10.35 -4.33 -22.84
C LEU A 267 9.12 -4.80 -22.03
N ALA A 268 8.74 -6.06 -22.17
CA ALA A 268 7.63 -6.64 -21.42
C ALA A 268 7.91 -6.70 -19.90
N LEU A 269 9.12 -7.12 -19.52
CA LEU A 269 9.58 -7.11 -18.12
C LEU A 269 9.57 -5.69 -17.54
N GLU A 270 10.10 -4.70 -18.27
CA GLU A 270 10.13 -3.31 -17.82
C GLU A 270 8.73 -2.67 -17.75
N ARG A 271 7.79 -3.05 -18.62
CA ARG A 271 6.37 -2.61 -18.50
C ARG A 271 5.74 -3.09 -17.19
N VAL A 272 5.93 -4.36 -16.83
CA VAL A 272 5.44 -4.90 -15.55
C VAL A 272 6.11 -4.19 -14.38
N ARG A 273 7.44 -4.03 -14.43
CA ARG A 273 8.21 -3.31 -13.41
C ARG A 273 7.70 -1.87 -13.23
N ALA A 274 7.56 -1.13 -14.32
CA ALA A 274 7.10 0.26 -14.30
C ALA A 274 5.69 0.37 -13.72
N ARG A 275 4.78 -0.57 -14.07
CA ARG A 275 3.44 -0.57 -13.49
C ARG A 275 3.46 -0.80 -11.98
N THR A 276 4.20 -1.80 -11.51
CA THR A 276 4.29 -2.10 -10.07
C THR A 276 4.90 -0.92 -9.31
N MET A 277 5.92 -0.26 -9.86
CA MET A 277 6.54 0.92 -9.23
C MET A 277 5.61 2.14 -9.19
N ALA A 278 4.72 2.29 -10.18
CA ALA A 278 3.81 3.42 -10.27
C ALA A 278 2.59 3.31 -9.35
N MET A 279 2.37 2.17 -8.67
CA MET A 279 1.23 1.96 -7.78
C MET A 279 1.18 3.03 -6.67
N GLN A 280 -0.02 3.59 -6.45
CA GLN A 280 -0.29 4.51 -5.35
C GLN A 280 -1.07 3.85 -4.22
N LYS A 281 -1.81 2.78 -4.52
CA LYS A 281 -2.54 1.97 -3.56
C LYS A 281 -2.33 0.48 -3.77
N SER A 282 -2.51 -0.31 -2.71
CA SER A 282 -2.39 -1.77 -2.78
C SER A 282 -3.46 -2.44 -3.66
N GLU A 283 -4.63 -1.82 -3.82
CA GLU A 283 -5.70 -2.30 -4.71
C GLU A 283 -5.31 -2.34 -6.19
N GLU A 284 -4.34 -1.53 -6.61
CA GLU A 284 -3.84 -1.45 -8.00
C GLU A 284 -3.05 -2.70 -8.44
N LEU A 285 -2.76 -3.62 -7.52
CA LEU A 285 -2.08 -4.87 -7.85
C LEU A 285 -2.87 -5.73 -8.86
N SER A 286 -4.20 -5.63 -8.88
CA SER A 286 -5.05 -6.27 -9.91
C SER A 286 -4.72 -5.79 -11.33
N GLU A 287 -4.36 -4.53 -11.50
CA GLU A 287 -3.97 -3.97 -12.80
C GLU A 287 -2.61 -4.50 -13.25
N THR A 288 -1.71 -4.79 -12.30
CA THR A 288 -0.43 -5.45 -12.61
C THR A 288 -0.66 -6.88 -13.10
N ALA A 289 -1.58 -7.63 -12.49
CA ALA A 289 -1.98 -8.96 -12.98
C ALA A 289 -2.57 -8.89 -14.41
N PHE A 290 -3.37 -7.85 -14.70
CA PHE A 290 -3.88 -7.59 -16.03
C PHE A 290 -2.76 -7.30 -17.06
N ILE A 291 -1.80 -6.45 -16.70
CA ILE A 291 -0.67 -6.12 -17.58
C ILE A 291 0.21 -7.35 -17.83
N LEU A 292 0.47 -8.18 -16.82
CA LEU A 292 1.14 -9.48 -16.99
C LEU A 292 0.39 -10.33 -18.04
N PHE A 293 -0.93 -10.41 -17.96
CA PHE A 293 -1.73 -11.18 -18.91
C PHE A 293 -1.54 -10.67 -20.34
N GLN A 294 -1.57 -9.35 -20.53
CA GLN A 294 -1.31 -8.74 -21.84
C GLN A 294 0.10 -9.03 -22.35
N GLN A 295 1.12 -8.95 -21.49
CA GLN A 295 2.50 -9.17 -21.90
C GLN A 295 2.76 -10.62 -22.34
N PHE A 296 2.25 -11.61 -21.60
CA PHE A 296 2.37 -13.01 -22.03
C PHE A 296 1.63 -13.27 -23.35
N LYS A 297 0.45 -12.65 -23.54
CA LYS A 297 -0.29 -12.73 -24.80
C LYS A 297 0.47 -12.12 -25.98
N GLU A 298 1.08 -10.95 -25.80
CA GLU A 298 1.93 -10.29 -26.82
C GLU A 298 3.18 -11.11 -27.17
N LEU A 299 3.70 -11.90 -26.22
CA LEU A 299 4.85 -12.77 -26.43
C LEU A 299 4.51 -14.10 -27.12
N GLY A 300 3.23 -14.35 -27.43
CA GLY A 300 2.77 -15.50 -28.21
C GLY A 300 2.01 -16.56 -27.41
N GLU A 301 1.75 -16.33 -26.13
CA GLU A 301 1.05 -17.29 -25.27
C GLU A 301 -0.46 -17.06 -25.23
N ILE A 302 -1.21 -18.10 -24.85
CA ILE A 302 -2.67 -18.04 -24.71
C ILE A 302 -3.05 -18.40 -23.26
N PRO A 303 -2.79 -17.49 -22.29
CA PRO A 303 -3.16 -17.71 -20.91
C PRO A 303 -4.69 -17.70 -20.74
N ILE A 304 -5.20 -18.57 -19.88
CA ILE A 304 -6.60 -18.56 -19.44
C ILE A 304 -6.80 -17.54 -18.33
N GLN A 305 -5.82 -17.50 -17.41
CA GLN A 305 -5.82 -16.63 -16.25
C GLN A 305 -4.38 -16.40 -15.81
N ILE A 306 -4.09 -15.18 -15.38
CA ILE A 306 -2.91 -14.86 -14.59
C ILE A 306 -3.31 -14.52 -13.17
N THR A 307 -2.48 -14.95 -12.24
CA THR A 307 -2.67 -14.75 -10.81
C THR A 307 -1.37 -14.25 -10.19
N ILE A 308 -1.46 -13.21 -9.38
CA ILE A 308 -0.42 -12.83 -8.41
C ILE A 308 -0.91 -13.28 -7.04
N GLY A 309 -0.14 -14.14 -6.37
CA GLY A 309 -0.43 -14.62 -5.02
C GLY A 309 0.59 -14.09 -4.02
N ILE A 310 0.13 -13.57 -2.89
CA ILE A 310 0.95 -13.11 -1.77
C ILE A 310 0.71 -14.07 -0.61
N ILE A 311 1.78 -14.67 -0.10
CA ILE A 311 1.72 -15.68 0.94
C ILE A 311 1.87 -15.00 2.31
N ASP A 312 0.89 -15.20 3.18
CA ASP A 312 0.95 -14.85 4.60
C ASP A 312 1.10 -16.12 5.44
N GLU A 313 2.30 -16.30 6.01
CA GLU A 313 2.60 -17.46 6.85
C GLU A 313 1.93 -17.39 8.23
N ALA A 314 1.62 -16.19 8.74
CA ALA A 314 1.01 -16.03 10.06
C ALA A 314 -0.49 -16.35 10.01
N GLU A 315 -1.15 -15.93 8.92
CA GLU A 315 -2.58 -16.18 8.66
C GLU A 315 -2.84 -17.50 7.92
N GLU A 316 -1.80 -18.30 7.65
CA GLU A 316 -1.87 -19.57 6.91
C GLU A 316 -2.69 -19.45 5.61
N SER A 317 -2.47 -18.36 4.87
CA SER A 317 -3.27 -18.02 3.69
C SER A 317 -2.45 -17.44 2.54
N ILE A 318 -3.06 -17.44 1.34
CA ILE A 318 -2.53 -16.79 0.15
C ILE A 318 -3.58 -15.82 -0.36
N GLU A 319 -3.24 -14.53 -0.37
CA GLU A 319 -4.06 -13.47 -0.96
C GLU A 319 -3.79 -13.41 -2.47
N PHE A 320 -4.83 -13.53 -3.28
CA PHE A 320 -4.74 -13.51 -4.74
C PHE A 320 -5.29 -12.24 -5.36
N ARG A 321 -4.60 -11.80 -6.42
CA ARG A 321 -5.09 -10.88 -7.44
C ARG A 321 -5.15 -11.65 -8.76
N ILE A 322 -6.34 -11.75 -9.34
CA ILE A 322 -6.59 -12.61 -10.50
C ILE A 322 -7.12 -11.81 -11.68
N THR A 323 -6.83 -12.26 -12.90
CA THR A 323 -7.61 -11.87 -14.09
C THR A 323 -8.84 -12.76 -14.24
N GLY A 324 -9.75 -12.39 -15.14
CA GLY A 324 -10.87 -13.23 -15.54
C GLY A 324 -10.42 -14.62 -16.00
N SER A 325 -11.24 -15.63 -15.71
CA SER A 325 -10.98 -17.05 -16.03
C SER A 325 -11.54 -17.48 -17.39
N ASP A 326 -12.09 -16.55 -18.16
CA ASP A 326 -12.68 -16.72 -19.49
C ASP A 326 -11.64 -16.66 -20.63
N GLY A 327 -10.36 -16.45 -20.30
CA GLY A 327 -9.28 -16.29 -21.29
C GLY A 327 -9.27 -14.93 -21.98
N THR A 328 -10.11 -13.98 -21.57
CA THR A 328 -10.06 -12.60 -22.07
C THR A 328 -9.07 -11.74 -21.29
N GLY A 329 -8.74 -12.17 -20.07
CA GLY A 329 -7.88 -11.44 -19.16
C GLY A 329 -8.59 -10.27 -18.47
N THR A 330 -9.92 -10.27 -18.37
CA THR A 330 -10.66 -9.16 -17.72
C THR A 330 -10.09 -8.80 -16.33
N GLN A 331 -9.91 -7.52 -16.04
CA GLN A 331 -9.41 -7.06 -14.73
C GLN A 331 -10.47 -7.26 -13.65
N ILE A 332 -10.10 -7.93 -12.55
CA ILE A 332 -10.95 -8.12 -11.37
C ILE A 332 -10.35 -7.34 -10.20
N ASN A 333 -11.05 -6.30 -9.75
CA ASN A 333 -10.62 -5.42 -8.65
C ASN A 333 -11.04 -6.00 -7.29
N SER A 334 -10.65 -7.23 -7.01
CA SER A 334 -10.96 -7.91 -5.76
C SER A 334 -9.80 -8.77 -5.29
N ALA A 335 -9.62 -8.79 -3.98
CA ALA A 335 -8.72 -9.68 -3.28
C ALA A 335 -9.45 -10.98 -2.93
N PHE A 336 -8.75 -12.11 -3.00
CA PHE A 336 -9.30 -13.39 -2.59
C PHE A 336 -8.32 -14.13 -1.69
N ASN A 337 -8.74 -14.51 -0.49
CA ASN A 337 -7.89 -15.21 0.48
C ASN A 337 -8.17 -16.72 0.47
N ALA A 338 -7.22 -17.51 -0.02
CA ALA A 338 -7.29 -18.97 0.02
C ALA A 338 -6.45 -19.53 1.17
N SER A 339 -6.92 -20.58 1.81
CA SER A 339 -6.13 -21.29 2.82
C SER A 339 -5.00 -22.07 2.16
N ILE A 340 -3.80 -22.06 2.77
CA ILE A 340 -2.66 -22.88 2.32
C ILE A 340 -2.94 -24.39 2.46
N GLU A 341 -3.96 -24.77 3.24
CA GLU A 341 -4.32 -26.16 3.47
C GLU A 341 -5.18 -26.75 2.34
N GLU A 342 -5.68 -25.93 1.41
CA GLU A 342 -6.49 -26.43 0.29
C GLU A 342 -5.67 -27.46 -0.53
N PRO A 343 -6.16 -28.71 -0.65
CA PRO A 343 -5.30 -29.84 -1.00
C PRO A 343 -4.99 -29.96 -2.50
N THR A 344 -5.78 -29.35 -3.38
CA THR A 344 -5.65 -29.54 -4.84
C THR A 344 -4.55 -28.67 -5.45
N LEU A 345 -4.53 -27.37 -5.12
CA LEU A 345 -3.60 -26.40 -5.69
C LEU A 345 -2.79 -25.68 -4.61
N MET A 346 -3.43 -25.12 -3.57
CA MET A 346 -2.75 -24.21 -2.65
C MET A 346 -1.65 -24.89 -1.86
N GLN A 347 -1.92 -26.09 -1.34
CA GLN A 347 -0.93 -26.85 -0.58
C GLN A 347 0.30 -27.19 -1.43
N LYS A 348 0.11 -27.49 -2.74
CA LYS A 348 1.21 -27.80 -3.67
C LYS A 348 2.04 -26.54 -3.95
N LEU A 349 1.39 -25.40 -4.18
CA LEU A 349 2.06 -24.10 -4.38
C LEU A 349 2.84 -23.68 -3.14
N PHE A 350 2.22 -23.72 -1.96
CA PHE A 350 2.87 -23.34 -0.69
C PHE A 350 4.07 -24.22 -0.36
N LYS A 351 3.96 -25.55 -0.54
CA LYS A 351 5.09 -26.47 -0.34
C LYS A 351 6.26 -26.17 -1.28
N ALA A 352 5.98 -25.89 -2.56
CA ALA A 352 7.02 -25.56 -3.52
C ALA A 352 7.70 -24.21 -3.21
N TRP A 353 6.93 -23.19 -2.84
CA TRP A 353 7.46 -21.90 -2.40
C TRP A 353 8.32 -22.03 -1.13
N LYS A 354 7.84 -22.76 -0.13
CA LYS A 354 8.55 -23.00 1.15
C LYS A 354 9.84 -23.81 0.97
N ALA A 355 9.91 -24.64 -0.07
CA ALA A 355 11.12 -25.35 -0.47
C ALA A 355 12.14 -24.47 -1.24
N HIS A 356 11.83 -23.18 -1.44
CA HIS A 356 12.62 -22.24 -2.25
C HIS A 356 12.80 -22.69 -3.71
N ASN A 357 11.81 -23.40 -4.26
CA ASN A 357 11.77 -23.65 -5.69
C ASN A 357 11.60 -22.31 -6.40
N ARG A 358 12.25 -22.15 -7.56
CA ARG A 358 12.04 -20.95 -8.40
C ARG A 358 10.77 -21.02 -9.23
N LEU A 359 10.34 -22.24 -9.52
CA LEU A 359 9.17 -22.54 -10.32
C LEU A 359 8.56 -23.90 -9.94
N VAL A 360 7.26 -24.05 -10.13
CA VAL A 360 6.56 -25.33 -10.17
C VAL A 360 5.54 -25.36 -11.32
N VAL A 361 5.35 -26.53 -11.93
CA VAL A 361 4.28 -26.80 -12.89
C VAL A 361 3.36 -27.85 -12.29
N ILE A 362 2.07 -27.55 -12.19
CA ILE A 362 1.05 -28.40 -11.59
C ILE A 362 -0.01 -28.69 -12.65
N GLU A 363 -0.19 -29.96 -13.00
CA GLU A 363 -1.29 -30.39 -13.85
C GLU A 363 -2.46 -30.87 -12.98
N LEU A 364 -3.64 -30.30 -13.24
CA LEU A 364 -4.90 -30.67 -12.60
C LEU A 364 -5.82 -31.30 -13.64
N SER A 365 -6.27 -32.53 -13.38
CA SER A 365 -7.23 -33.24 -14.21
C SER A 365 -8.22 -34.05 -13.36
N GLY A 366 -9.35 -34.44 -13.95
CA GLY A 366 -10.35 -35.30 -13.32
C GLY A 366 -10.85 -34.77 -11.97
N LYS A 367 -10.64 -35.55 -10.89
CA LYS A 367 -11.14 -35.21 -9.54
C LYS A 367 -10.43 -34.01 -8.91
N GLU A 368 -9.13 -33.84 -9.13
CA GLU A 368 -8.39 -32.71 -8.58
C GLU A 368 -8.85 -31.39 -9.19
N LEU A 369 -9.05 -31.35 -10.52
CA LEU A 369 -9.56 -30.16 -11.20
C LEU A 369 -10.98 -29.80 -10.71
N LYS A 370 -11.87 -30.79 -10.57
CA LYS A 370 -13.21 -30.57 -10.01
C LYS A 370 -13.18 -30.03 -8.58
N GLY A 371 -12.28 -30.54 -7.74
CA GLY A 371 -12.07 -30.03 -6.37
C GLY A 371 -11.63 -28.57 -6.36
N TRP A 372 -10.62 -28.24 -7.16
CA TRP A 372 -10.11 -26.87 -7.31
C TRP A 372 -11.20 -25.89 -7.78
N VAL A 373 -11.93 -26.26 -8.84
CA VAL A 373 -13.01 -25.44 -9.41
C VAL A 373 -14.09 -25.14 -8.36
N ASN A 374 -14.51 -26.14 -7.59
CA ASN A 374 -15.52 -25.98 -6.54
C ASN A 374 -15.05 -25.05 -5.42
N TYR A 375 -13.81 -25.24 -4.94
CA TYR A 375 -13.23 -24.39 -3.91
C TYR A 375 -13.16 -22.93 -4.36
N ARG A 376 -12.62 -22.71 -5.57
CA ARG A 376 -12.56 -21.39 -6.19
C ARG A 376 -13.95 -20.76 -6.32
N ASN A 377 -14.96 -21.50 -6.76
CA ASN A 377 -16.32 -20.99 -6.92
C ASN A 377 -16.95 -20.52 -5.60
N ILE A 378 -16.68 -21.23 -4.49
CA ILE A 378 -17.11 -20.82 -3.15
C ILE A 378 -16.40 -19.51 -2.76
N LEU A 379 -15.10 -19.44 -3.02
CA LEU A 379 -14.24 -18.30 -2.69
C LEU A 379 -14.64 -17.02 -3.45
N SER A 380 -14.95 -17.13 -4.75
CA SER A 380 -15.31 -15.99 -5.61
C SER A 380 -16.81 -15.70 -5.70
N GLY A 381 -17.67 -16.53 -5.08
CA GLY A 381 -19.12 -16.42 -5.19
C GLY A 381 -19.67 -16.72 -6.60
N THR A 382 -18.85 -17.25 -7.51
CA THR A 382 -19.23 -17.54 -8.89
C THR A 382 -19.84 -18.92 -9.03
N LYS A 383 -20.96 -19.02 -9.76
CA LYS A 383 -21.61 -20.30 -10.07
C LYS A 383 -21.21 -20.78 -11.46
N ASP A 384 -20.06 -21.46 -11.54
CA ASP A 384 -19.64 -22.16 -12.75
C ASP A 384 -19.98 -23.65 -12.65
N ASN A 385 -20.95 -24.10 -13.46
CA ASN A 385 -21.46 -25.47 -13.50
C ASN A 385 -20.95 -26.26 -14.73
N SER A 386 -19.87 -25.82 -15.36
CA SER A 386 -19.30 -26.49 -16.54
C SER A 386 -18.82 -27.91 -16.21
N ASP A 387 -19.01 -28.88 -17.12
CA ASP A 387 -18.47 -30.24 -16.92
C ASP A 387 -16.99 -30.29 -17.30
N TYR A 388 -16.15 -30.47 -16.28
CA TYR A 388 -14.69 -30.57 -16.39
C TYR A 388 -14.19 -32.03 -16.42
N SER A 389 -15.05 -32.99 -16.74
CA SER A 389 -14.74 -34.43 -16.75
C SER A 389 -13.54 -34.80 -17.62
N ASP A 390 -13.44 -34.22 -18.82
CA ASP A 390 -12.36 -34.45 -19.80
C ASP A 390 -11.38 -33.25 -19.94
N ALA A 391 -11.43 -32.29 -19.00
CA ALA A 391 -10.59 -31.11 -19.04
C ALA A 391 -9.28 -31.30 -18.27
N SER A 392 -8.18 -30.75 -18.80
CA SER A 392 -6.93 -30.55 -18.08
C SER A 392 -6.65 -29.06 -17.92
N ARG A 393 -6.05 -28.69 -16.79
CA ARG A 393 -5.51 -27.35 -16.52
C ARG A 393 -4.08 -27.51 -16.06
N VAL A 394 -3.18 -26.79 -16.71
CA VAL A 394 -1.79 -26.72 -16.29
C VAL A 394 -1.56 -25.34 -15.66
N ILE A 395 -1.12 -25.33 -14.41
CA ILE A 395 -0.77 -24.12 -13.67
C ILE A 395 0.73 -24.09 -13.50
N SER A 396 1.38 -23.15 -14.18
CA SER A 396 2.80 -22.87 -14.00
C SER A 396 2.93 -21.68 -13.06
N ALA A 397 3.73 -21.79 -12.00
CA ALA A 397 3.93 -20.74 -11.02
C ALA A 397 5.43 -20.43 -10.86
N GLY A 398 5.82 -19.19 -11.09
CA GLY A 398 7.13 -18.64 -10.76
C GLY A 398 7.08 -17.96 -9.40
N PHE A 399 8.08 -18.21 -8.55
CA PHE A 399 8.09 -17.75 -7.17
C PHE A 399 8.94 -16.49 -6.98
N PHE A 400 8.47 -15.61 -6.10
CA PHE A 400 9.20 -14.46 -5.57
C PHE A 400 9.26 -14.53 -4.03
N SER A 401 9.99 -13.62 -3.38
CA SER A 401 10.36 -13.71 -1.96
C SER A 401 9.18 -13.85 -0.99
N LYS A 402 7.98 -13.40 -1.38
CA LYS A 402 6.77 -13.39 -0.55
C LYS A 402 5.53 -13.93 -1.27
N GLY A 403 5.72 -14.64 -2.38
CA GLY A 403 4.57 -15.11 -3.15
C GLY A 403 4.92 -15.75 -4.48
N LEU A 404 3.97 -15.69 -5.40
CA LEU A 404 4.05 -16.32 -6.72
C LEU A 404 3.31 -15.52 -7.79
N ILE A 405 3.76 -15.67 -9.04
CA ILE A 405 3.00 -15.33 -10.24
C ILE A 405 2.68 -16.66 -10.92
N SER A 406 1.42 -16.91 -11.25
CA SER A 406 1.02 -18.12 -11.96
C SER A 406 0.22 -17.84 -13.23
N ILE A 407 0.39 -18.74 -14.18
CA ILE A 407 -0.31 -18.77 -15.47
C ILE A 407 -1.07 -20.10 -15.54
N SER A 408 -2.37 -20.02 -15.82
CA SER A 408 -3.20 -21.19 -16.08
C SER A 408 -3.42 -21.37 -17.59
N THR A 409 -3.20 -22.57 -18.10
CA THR A 409 -3.38 -22.95 -19.52
C THR A 409 -4.10 -24.30 -19.66
N LEU A 410 -4.48 -24.65 -20.90
CA LEU A 410 -5.06 -25.94 -21.27
C LEU A 410 -4.02 -27.04 -21.50
N ALA A 411 -2.80 -26.65 -21.87
CA ALA A 411 -1.68 -27.53 -22.20
C ALA A 411 -0.38 -27.01 -21.56
N PRO A 412 0.65 -27.84 -21.37
CA PRO A 412 1.94 -27.41 -20.84
C PRO A 412 2.54 -26.26 -21.64
N LEU A 413 3.10 -25.28 -20.93
CA LEU A 413 3.82 -24.17 -21.54
C LEU A 413 5.16 -24.66 -22.13
N PRO A 414 5.66 -24.04 -23.22
CA PRO A 414 7.02 -24.29 -23.70
C PRO A 414 8.07 -23.95 -22.63
N ASP A 415 9.22 -24.65 -22.66
CA ASP A 415 10.31 -24.43 -21.70
C ASP A 415 10.80 -22.97 -21.67
N GLU A 416 10.84 -22.29 -22.83
CA GLU A 416 11.19 -20.87 -22.94
C GLU A 416 10.24 -19.99 -22.12
N THR A 417 8.93 -20.26 -22.21
CA THR A 417 7.88 -19.50 -21.50
C THR A 417 7.90 -19.78 -20.00
N ILE A 418 8.22 -21.02 -19.61
CA ILE A 418 8.44 -21.40 -18.22
C ILE A 418 9.62 -20.59 -17.62
N GLN A 419 10.75 -20.52 -18.33
CA GLN A 419 11.89 -19.70 -17.91
C GLN A 419 11.56 -18.20 -17.89
N LEU A 420 10.73 -17.74 -18.82
CA LEU A 420 10.24 -16.37 -18.85
C LEU A 420 9.38 -16.05 -17.62
N LEU A 421 8.52 -16.96 -17.17
CA LEU A 421 7.73 -16.79 -15.96
C LEU A 421 8.62 -16.61 -14.71
N GLU A 422 9.70 -17.38 -14.58
CA GLU A 422 10.71 -17.19 -13.53
C GLU A 422 11.30 -15.76 -13.57
N ARG A 423 11.62 -15.25 -14.77
CA ARG A 423 12.13 -13.87 -14.94
C ARG A 423 11.12 -12.82 -14.51
N PHE A 424 9.84 -12.97 -14.86
CA PHE A 424 8.78 -12.04 -14.44
C PHE A 424 8.60 -12.05 -12.92
N ALA A 425 8.63 -13.23 -12.28
CA ALA A 425 8.58 -13.33 -10.83
C ALA A 425 9.76 -12.61 -10.17
N GLY A 426 10.98 -12.77 -10.70
CA GLY A 426 12.17 -12.06 -10.21
C GLY A 426 12.11 -10.54 -10.38
N VAL A 427 11.58 -10.03 -11.50
CA VAL A 427 11.40 -8.58 -11.70
C VAL A 427 10.33 -8.04 -10.77
N PHE A 428 9.23 -8.76 -10.60
CA PHE A 428 8.18 -8.38 -9.65
C PHE A 428 8.72 -8.33 -8.22
N ASP A 429 9.56 -9.29 -7.81
CA ASP A 429 10.20 -9.34 -6.49
C ASP A 429 10.98 -8.06 -6.16
N GLN A 430 11.73 -7.52 -7.12
CA GLN A 430 12.49 -6.27 -6.94
C GLN A 430 11.59 -5.07 -6.64
N THR A 431 10.33 -5.12 -7.09
CA THR A 431 9.34 -4.06 -6.90
C THR A 431 8.33 -4.39 -5.80
N TYR A 432 8.33 -5.63 -5.29
CA TYR A 432 7.38 -6.09 -4.29
C TYR A 432 7.50 -5.33 -2.96
N THR A 433 8.72 -4.93 -2.57
CA THR A 433 8.93 -4.07 -1.39
C THR A 433 8.09 -2.79 -1.46
N ARG A 434 7.89 -2.21 -2.66
CA ARG A 434 7.04 -1.02 -2.84
C ARG A 434 5.58 -1.31 -2.51
N PHE A 435 5.07 -2.46 -2.91
CA PHE A 435 3.71 -2.89 -2.56
C PHE A 435 3.56 -3.07 -1.04
N MET A 436 4.54 -3.70 -0.39
CA MET A 436 4.56 -3.83 1.07
C MET A 436 4.60 -2.48 1.79
N ASP A 437 5.40 -1.54 1.28
CA ASP A 437 5.48 -0.18 1.83
C ASP A 437 4.13 0.55 1.69
N LEU A 438 3.40 0.34 0.59
CA LEU A 438 2.05 0.89 0.40
C LEU A 438 1.05 0.29 1.40
N GLN A 439 1.00 -1.04 1.54
CA GLN A 439 0.11 -1.68 2.53
C GLN A 439 0.40 -1.18 3.95
N LYS A 440 1.69 -1.06 4.30
CA LYS A 440 2.12 -0.55 5.60
C LYS A 440 1.72 0.92 5.78
N ALA A 441 1.86 1.75 4.76
CA ALA A 441 1.46 3.16 4.80
C ALA A 441 -0.06 3.31 4.93
N GLU A 442 -0.85 2.50 4.21
CA GLU A 442 -2.31 2.46 4.30
C GLU A 442 -2.77 2.03 5.71
N ALA A 443 -2.20 0.95 6.24
CA ALA A 443 -2.49 0.50 7.60
C ALA A 443 -2.11 1.56 8.65
N GLN A 444 -0.96 2.22 8.50
CA GLN A 444 -0.53 3.30 9.39
C GLN A 444 -1.44 4.53 9.29
N ALA A 445 -1.91 4.88 8.09
CA ALA A 445 -2.87 5.97 7.89
C ALA A 445 -4.21 5.65 8.56
N ARG A 446 -4.69 4.41 8.43
CA ARG A 446 -5.90 3.93 9.09
C ARG A 446 -5.78 3.98 10.62
N GLU A 447 -4.68 3.49 11.18
CA GLU A 447 -4.43 3.56 12.63
C GLU A 447 -4.33 5.01 13.11
N SER A 448 -3.71 5.91 12.32
CA SER A 448 -3.64 7.35 12.64
C SER A 448 -5.04 7.99 12.68
N GLN A 449 -5.95 7.61 11.78
CA GLN A 449 -7.34 8.06 11.81
C GLN A 449 -8.07 7.58 13.07
N ILE A 450 -7.88 6.30 13.45
CA ILE A 450 -8.46 5.74 14.68
C ILE A 450 -7.93 6.50 15.91
N GLN A 451 -6.63 6.75 15.99
CA GLN A 451 -6.04 7.52 17.09
C GLN A 451 -6.59 8.94 17.15
N LEU A 452 -6.75 9.63 16.02
CA LEU A 452 -7.34 10.96 16.00
C LEU A 452 -8.79 10.96 16.49
N ALA A 453 -9.58 9.96 16.10
CA ALA A 453 -10.95 9.78 16.59
C ALA A 453 -10.98 9.54 18.11
N LEU A 454 -10.11 8.67 18.62
CA LEU A 454 -9.95 8.43 20.06
C LEU A 454 -9.57 9.70 20.82
N GLU A 455 -8.62 10.49 20.31
CA GLU A 455 -8.21 11.76 20.94
C GLU A 455 -9.30 12.83 20.91
N ARG A 456 -10.12 12.90 19.85
CA ARG A 456 -11.26 13.83 19.79
C ARG A 456 -12.32 13.49 20.84
N VAL A 457 -12.65 12.21 20.97
CA VAL A 457 -13.55 11.73 22.04
C VAL A 457 -12.93 12.03 23.41
N ARG A 458 -11.65 11.72 23.61
CA ARG A 458 -10.92 12.02 24.85
C ARG A 458 -10.97 13.50 25.19
N ALA A 459 -10.64 14.37 24.24
CA ALA A 459 -10.57 15.81 24.44
C ALA A 459 -11.93 16.40 24.80
N ARG A 460 -13.01 15.97 24.12
CA ARG A 460 -14.36 16.43 24.47
C ARG A 460 -14.77 15.99 25.88
N THR A 461 -14.54 14.72 26.22
CA THR A 461 -14.90 14.21 27.55
C THR A 461 -14.08 14.86 28.65
N MET A 462 -12.79 15.11 28.44
CA MET A 462 -11.95 15.85 29.40
C MET A 462 -12.36 17.31 29.58
N ALA A 463 -12.97 17.93 28.56
CA ALA A 463 -13.42 19.31 28.63
C ALA A 463 -14.73 19.49 29.43
N MET A 464 -15.43 18.39 29.75
CA MET A 464 -16.69 18.45 30.47
C MET A 464 -16.53 19.10 31.85
N GLN A 465 -17.44 20.01 32.18
CA GLN A 465 -17.55 20.65 33.50
C GLN A 465 -18.87 20.31 34.18
N ARG A 466 -19.94 20.06 33.40
CA ARG A 466 -21.27 19.76 33.93
C ARG A 466 -21.88 18.52 33.28
N SER A 467 -22.83 17.92 33.97
CA SER A 467 -23.47 16.68 33.54
C SER A 467 -24.35 16.86 32.30
N GLU A 468 -24.82 18.07 32.00
CA GLU A 468 -25.60 18.35 30.78
C GLU A 468 -24.75 18.23 29.50
N GLU A 469 -23.42 18.29 29.61
CA GLU A 469 -22.50 18.17 28.46
C GLU A 469 -22.30 16.72 27.98
N LEU A 470 -22.89 15.75 28.68
CA LEU A 470 -22.84 14.33 28.36
C LEU A 470 -23.41 14.03 26.97
N SER A 471 -24.44 14.76 26.55
CA SER A 471 -25.02 14.63 25.21
C SER A 471 -24.06 14.96 24.07
N ASP A 472 -23.23 15.99 24.25
CA ASP A 472 -22.29 16.44 23.23
C ASP A 472 -21.22 15.38 22.98
N VAL A 473 -20.89 14.60 24.02
CA VAL A 473 -19.95 13.49 23.88
C VAL A 473 -20.57 12.34 23.07
N ALA A 474 -21.85 12.02 23.28
CA ALA A 474 -22.54 11.01 22.49
C ALA A 474 -22.62 11.40 21.00
N GLU A 475 -22.89 12.67 20.69
CA GLU A 475 -22.85 13.20 19.32
C GLU A 475 -21.45 13.10 18.69
N ILE A 476 -20.40 13.47 19.43
CA ILE A 476 -19.03 13.35 18.94
C ILE A 476 -18.65 11.88 18.72
N LEU A 477 -19.04 10.97 19.61
CA LEU A 477 -18.82 9.54 19.44
C LEU A 477 -19.48 9.03 18.15
N PHE A 478 -20.73 9.41 17.88
CA PHE A 478 -21.45 9.04 16.66
C PHE A 478 -20.71 9.49 15.42
N ASN A 479 -20.32 10.77 15.38
CA ASN A 479 -19.62 11.37 14.25
C ASN A 479 -18.26 10.72 14.01
N GLN A 480 -17.50 10.43 15.08
CA GLN A 480 -16.19 9.78 14.94
C GLN A 480 -16.30 8.33 14.44
N VAL A 481 -17.27 7.55 14.91
CA VAL A 481 -17.52 6.19 14.41
C VAL A 481 -17.91 6.23 12.92
N LYS A 482 -18.77 7.19 12.54
CA LYS A 482 -19.16 7.41 11.14
C LYS A 482 -18.00 7.82 10.24
N GLU A 483 -17.13 8.72 10.68
CA GLU A 483 -15.92 9.13 9.95
C GLU A 483 -14.92 7.98 9.74
N LEU A 484 -14.92 6.99 10.64
CA LEU A 484 -14.14 5.76 10.48
C LEU A 484 -14.76 4.76 9.48
N GLY A 485 -15.87 5.10 8.82
CA GLY A 485 -16.52 4.26 7.82
C GLY A 485 -17.43 3.17 8.42
N ILE A 486 -17.68 3.21 9.73
CA ILE A 486 -18.65 2.35 10.40
C ILE A 486 -19.98 3.11 10.39
N LEU A 487 -21.07 2.48 9.98
CA LEU A 487 -22.39 3.13 9.91
C LEU A 487 -23.25 2.74 11.12
N PRO A 488 -23.25 3.54 12.21
CA PRO A 488 -24.10 3.28 13.35
C PRO A 488 -25.55 3.72 13.09
N TRP A 489 -26.50 2.94 13.58
CA TRP A 489 -27.88 3.35 13.82
C TRP A 489 -27.98 4.29 15.02
N SER A 490 -27.21 4.03 16.07
CA SER A 490 -27.10 4.91 17.24
C SER A 490 -25.79 4.62 17.97
N THR A 491 -25.25 5.62 18.65
CA THR A 491 -24.14 5.44 19.60
C THR A 491 -24.44 6.20 20.87
N GLY A 492 -23.83 5.79 21.96
CA GLY A 492 -24.00 6.47 23.23
C GLY A 492 -23.25 5.79 24.35
N PHE A 493 -23.67 6.10 25.56
CA PHE A 493 -23.18 5.46 26.77
C PHE A 493 -24.26 5.32 27.81
N ASN A 494 -24.07 4.35 28.69
CA ASN A 494 -25.02 3.99 29.72
C ASN A 494 -24.37 4.23 31.08
N ILE A 495 -25.05 4.93 31.99
CA ILE A 495 -24.63 5.10 33.38
C ILE A 495 -25.36 4.05 34.22
N TRP A 496 -24.59 3.10 34.77
CA TRP A 496 -25.13 1.94 35.46
C TRP A 496 -25.65 2.30 36.86
N GLN A 497 -26.83 1.81 37.20
CA GLN A 497 -27.39 1.92 38.54
C GLN A 497 -26.94 0.75 39.43
N GLU A 498 -27.13 0.90 40.74
CA GLU A 498 -26.80 -0.14 41.72
C GLU A 498 -27.53 -1.45 41.40
N GLY A 499 -26.82 -2.58 41.48
CA GLY A 499 -27.34 -3.91 41.11
C GLY A 499 -27.26 -4.28 39.62
N ASN A 500 -26.89 -3.33 38.74
CA ASN A 500 -26.83 -3.51 37.27
C ASN A 500 -28.14 -3.96 36.63
N GLU A 501 -29.29 -3.63 37.25
CA GLU A 501 -30.63 -3.97 36.76
C GLU A 501 -31.29 -2.83 35.96
N SER A 502 -30.69 -1.64 35.99
CA SER A 502 -31.08 -0.51 35.15
C SER A 502 -29.87 0.37 34.83
N TYR A 503 -29.99 1.19 33.80
CA TYR A 503 -29.04 2.26 33.50
C TYR A 503 -29.78 3.52 33.02
N ILE A 504 -29.11 4.67 33.09
CA ILE A 504 -29.51 5.88 32.39
C ILE A 504 -28.82 5.90 31.02
N ASP A 505 -29.61 5.99 29.97
CA ASP A 505 -29.17 5.94 28.59
C ASP A 505 -28.90 7.34 28.04
N TRP A 506 -27.70 7.54 27.49
CA TRP A 506 -27.28 8.77 26.82
C TRP A 506 -26.89 8.44 25.39
N VAL A 507 -27.87 8.51 24.49
CA VAL A 507 -27.75 8.05 23.11
C VAL A 507 -28.04 9.13 22.10
N THR A 508 -27.56 8.94 20.88
CA THR A 508 -27.95 9.76 19.75
C THR A 508 -29.21 9.21 19.07
N ASN A 509 -29.95 10.10 18.43
CA ASN A 509 -30.93 9.68 17.43
C ASN A 509 -30.21 9.11 16.17
N PRO A 510 -30.94 8.52 15.20
CA PRO A 510 -30.32 7.92 14.00
C PRO A 510 -29.56 8.88 13.08
N THR A 511 -29.73 10.19 13.27
CA THR A 511 -28.99 11.23 12.55
C THR A 511 -27.75 11.72 13.28
N GLY A 512 -27.49 11.21 14.49
CA GLY A 512 -26.40 11.64 15.38
C GLY A 512 -26.76 12.78 16.33
N GLY A 513 -28.01 13.28 16.30
CA GLY A 513 -28.43 14.41 17.10
C GLY A 513 -28.82 14.06 18.54
N PHE A 514 -28.93 15.10 19.38
CA PHE A 514 -29.29 15.01 20.79
C PHE A 514 -30.59 14.23 21.05
N MET A 515 -30.56 13.42 22.10
CA MET A 515 -31.72 12.78 22.71
C MET A 515 -31.66 13.01 24.23
N GLU A 516 -32.78 13.47 24.82
CA GLU A 516 -32.88 13.61 26.28
C GLU A 516 -32.69 12.25 26.95
N PRO A 517 -31.86 12.13 28.01
CA PRO A 517 -31.55 10.85 28.64
C PRO A 517 -32.77 10.24 29.33
N TYR A 518 -32.84 8.91 29.37
CA TYR A 518 -33.94 8.16 29.97
C TYR A 518 -33.43 6.90 30.66
N THR A 519 -34.21 6.36 31.61
CA THR A 519 -33.84 5.14 32.34
C THR A 519 -34.39 3.92 31.62
N VAL A 520 -33.54 2.91 31.43
CA VAL A 520 -33.92 1.61 30.87
C VAL A 520 -33.92 0.57 31.99
N ASP A 521 -35.07 -0.09 32.19
CA ASP A 521 -35.18 -1.25 33.06
C ASP A 521 -34.70 -2.50 32.31
N LEU A 522 -33.56 -3.07 32.73
CA LEU A 522 -32.95 -4.20 32.05
C LEU A 522 -33.62 -5.54 32.38
N THR A 523 -34.51 -5.59 33.37
CA THR A 523 -35.23 -6.81 33.75
C THR A 523 -36.46 -7.08 32.88
N SER A 524 -36.92 -6.04 32.18
CA SER A 524 -38.22 -5.97 31.54
C SER A 524 -38.35 -6.75 30.20
N HIS A 525 -37.25 -7.03 29.50
CA HIS A 525 -37.26 -7.70 28.19
C HIS A 525 -36.01 -8.59 27.99
N PRO A 526 -36.10 -9.74 27.28
CA PRO A 526 -34.95 -10.63 27.05
C PRO A 526 -33.71 -9.93 26.47
N ALA A 527 -33.88 -9.07 25.47
CA ALA A 527 -32.76 -8.34 24.87
C ALA A 527 -32.06 -7.40 25.87
N PHE A 528 -32.79 -6.84 26.84
CA PHE A 528 -32.20 -6.01 27.89
C PHE A 528 -31.55 -6.83 29.00
N ARG A 529 -32.14 -7.98 29.34
CA ARG A 529 -31.56 -8.93 30.29
C ARG A 529 -30.21 -9.44 29.82
N GLU A 530 -30.05 -9.71 28.52
CA GLU A 530 -28.75 -10.12 27.97
C GLU A 530 -27.65 -9.08 28.24
N ILE A 531 -27.97 -7.78 28.13
CA ILE A 531 -27.02 -6.69 28.41
C ILE A 531 -26.61 -6.69 29.89
N SER A 532 -27.57 -6.89 30.81
CA SER A 532 -27.32 -6.97 32.25
C SER A 532 -26.52 -8.23 32.61
N ASP A 533 -26.89 -9.37 32.04
CA ASP A 533 -26.27 -10.66 32.29
C ASP A 533 -24.82 -10.69 31.80
N ALA A 534 -24.53 -10.16 30.60
CA ALA A 534 -23.18 -10.01 30.08
C ALA A 534 -22.28 -9.17 31.01
N LYS A 535 -22.79 -8.04 31.53
CA LYS A 535 -22.06 -7.24 32.52
C LYS A 535 -21.84 -8.02 33.83
N LYS A 536 -22.86 -8.72 34.33
CA LYS A 536 -22.77 -9.54 35.56
C LYS A 536 -21.80 -10.73 35.40
N ARG A 537 -21.62 -11.25 34.19
CA ARG A 537 -20.61 -12.26 33.84
C ARG A 537 -19.18 -11.70 33.80
N GLY A 538 -19.01 -10.37 33.82
CA GLY A 538 -17.71 -9.71 33.77
C GLY A 538 -17.12 -9.61 32.36
N GLU A 539 -17.96 -9.61 31.33
CA GLU A 539 -17.50 -9.39 29.96
C GLU A 539 -17.02 -7.94 29.76
N GLU A 540 -15.90 -7.76 29.06
CA GLU A 540 -15.41 -6.42 28.66
C GLU A 540 -16.18 -5.88 27.44
N PHE A 541 -16.56 -6.78 26.53
CA PHE A 541 -17.25 -6.46 25.29
C PHE A 541 -18.25 -7.56 24.95
N HIS A 542 -19.46 -7.16 24.56
CA HIS A 542 -20.52 -8.08 24.16
C HIS A 542 -21.22 -7.58 22.90
N ALA A 543 -21.34 -8.44 21.89
CA ALA A 543 -22.03 -8.15 20.65
C ALA A 543 -23.11 -9.21 20.37
N PHE A 544 -24.34 -8.77 20.13
CA PHE A 544 -25.47 -9.67 19.89
C PHE A 544 -26.48 -9.08 18.91
N ASP A 545 -27.11 -9.98 18.15
CA ASP A 545 -28.10 -9.65 17.14
C ASP A 545 -29.51 -9.68 17.73
N VAL A 546 -30.32 -8.69 17.38
CA VAL A 546 -31.75 -8.66 17.69
C VAL A 546 -32.51 -8.33 16.41
N SER A 547 -33.48 -9.17 16.05
CA SER A 547 -34.27 -9.01 14.84
C SER A 547 -35.71 -9.51 15.01
N GLY A 548 -36.57 -9.13 14.05
CA GLY A 548 -37.95 -9.61 14.00
C GLY A 548 -38.82 -9.11 15.15
N GLU A 549 -39.70 -9.99 15.64
CA GLU A 549 -40.70 -9.67 16.69
C GLU A 549 -40.04 -9.19 17.99
N SER A 550 -38.94 -9.82 18.41
CA SER A 550 -38.22 -9.40 19.62
C SER A 550 -37.66 -7.98 19.52
N LEU A 551 -37.21 -7.55 18.34
CA LEU A 551 -36.76 -6.17 18.14
C LEU A 551 -37.94 -5.18 18.17
N ALA A 552 -39.08 -5.56 17.59
CA ALA A 552 -40.29 -4.75 17.63
C ALA A 552 -40.77 -4.52 19.07
N GLU A 553 -40.82 -5.57 19.89
CA GLU A 553 -41.14 -5.50 21.32
C GLU A 553 -40.13 -4.62 22.09
N THR A 554 -38.83 -4.74 21.77
CA THR A 554 -37.78 -3.90 22.35
C THR A 554 -38.06 -2.41 22.09
N TYR A 555 -38.41 -2.02 20.87
CA TYR A 555 -38.74 -0.63 20.54
C TYR A 555 -40.05 -0.15 21.15
N GLU A 556 -41.08 -1.00 21.28
CA GLU A 556 -42.31 -0.63 21.99
C GLU A 556 -42.03 -0.31 23.47
N LEU A 557 -41.15 -1.09 24.10
CA LEU A 557 -40.76 -0.87 25.47
C LEU A 557 -39.91 0.40 25.63
N LEU A 558 -38.98 0.66 24.70
CA LEU A 558 -38.22 1.91 24.67
C LEU A 558 -39.12 3.14 24.50
N VAL A 559 -40.15 3.05 23.65
CA VAL A 559 -41.18 4.10 23.54
C VAL A 559 -41.90 4.30 24.86
N SER A 560 -42.15 3.24 25.65
CA SER A 560 -42.78 3.37 26.96
C SER A 560 -41.86 4.06 27.99
N PHE A 561 -40.55 3.84 27.92
CA PHE A 561 -39.57 4.49 28.79
C PHE A 561 -39.32 5.95 28.43
N ALA A 562 -39.38 6.28 27.14
CA ALA A 562 -39.03 7.59 26.60
C ALA A 562 -39.95 8.03 25.45
N PRO A 563 -41.26 8.26 25.71
CA PRO A 563 -42.24 8.49 24.65
C PRO A 563 -41.87 9.66 23.73
N ARG A 564 -41.45 10.77 24.33
CA ARG A 564 -41.11 12.02 23.62
C ARG A 564 -39.94 11.84 22.65
N GLN A 565 -38.92 11.09 23.07
CA GLN A 565 -37.69 10.83 22.31
C GLN A 565 -38.00 9.97 21.08
N PHE A 566 -38.70 8.84 21.27
CA PHE A 566 -39.01 7.90 20.19
C PHE A 566 -40.14 8.40 19.27
N GLU A 567 -41.07 9.23 19.76
CA GLU A 567 -42.01 9.97 18.91
C GLU A 567 -41.28 10.95 17.99
N GLY A 568 -40.23 11.63 18.46
CA GLY A 568 -39.38 12.48 17.64
C GLY A 568 -38.71 11.73 16.48
N ILE A 569 -38.25 10.50 16.73
CA ILE A 569 -37.69 9.62 15.68
C ILE A 569 -38.78 9.25 14.67
N ARG A 570 -39.98 8.85 15.12
CA ARG A 570 -41.11 8.55 14.22
C ARG A 570 -41.49 9.76 13.36
N ALA A 571 -41.51 10.95 13.95
CA ALA A 571 -41.82 12.20 13.25
C ALA A 571 -40.75 12.60 12.22
N SER A 572 -39.50 12.14 12.38
CA SER A 572 -38.43 12.37 11.40
C SER A 572 -38.59 11.59 10.08
N GLY A 573 -39.52 10.63 10.03
CA GLY A 573 -39.77 9.79 8.86
C GLY A 573 -38.76 8.66 8.67
N ILE A 574 -37.81 8.48 9.59
CA ILE A 574 -36.85 7.38 9.57
C ILE A 574 -37.53 6.13 10.18
N PRO A 575 -37.69 5.03 9.41
CA PRO A 575 -38.29 3.82 9.93
C PRO A 575 -37.36 3.13 10.93
N PHE A 576 -37.92 2.51 11.96
CA PHE A 576 -37.14 1.64 12.84
C PHE A 576 -36.60 0.43 12.07
N PRO A 577 -35.37 -0.01 12.36
CA PRO A 577 -34.77 -1.16 11.71
C PRO A 577 -35.47 -2.46 12.11
N THR A 578 -35.46 -3.44 11.21
CA THR A 578 -36.01 -4.80 11.45
C THR A 578 -34.97 -5.77 12.00
N ARG A 579 -33.70 -5.37 12.01
CA ARG A 579 -32.55 -6.08 12.57
C ARG A 579 -31.50 -5.06 13.03
N VAL A 580 -30.93 -5.28 14.20
CA VAL A 580 -29.81 -4.51 14.73
C VAL A 580 -28.80 -5.43 15.38
N ILE A 581 -27.55 -4.97 15.43
CA ILE A 581 -26.48 -5.61 16.18
C ILE A 581 -26.05 -4.63 17.25
N ASN A 582 -26.25 -5.01 18.50
CA ASN A 582 -25.88 -4.20 19.65
C ASN A 582 -24.46 -4.57 20.07
N HIS A 583 -23.63 -3.56 20.30
CA HIS A 583 -22.26 -3.72 20.78
C HIS A 583 -22.12 -2.90 22.07
N TYR A 584 -21.82 -3.58 23.17
CA TYR A 584 -21.60 -2.96 24.47
C TYR A 584 -20.15 -3.13 24.90
N VAL A 585 -19.52 -2.05 25.32
CA VAL A 585 -18.21 -2.05 25.98
C VAL A 585 -18.46 -1.71 27.45
N TYR A 586 -18.20 -2.65 28.36
CA TYR A 586 -18.52 -2.50 29.77
C TYR A 586 -17.35 -1.91 30.54
N GLY A 587 -17.58 -0.75 31.18
CA GLY A 587 -16.74 -0.22 32.25
C GLY A 587 -17.39 -0.45 33.62
N GLU A 588 -16.75 0.06 34.68
CA GLU A 588 -17.22 -0.12 36.06
C GLU A 588 -18.56 0.60 36.29
N LYS A 589 -18.58 1.92 36.13
CA LYS A 589 -19.77 2.78 36.33
C LYS A 589 -20.50 3.15 35.04
N ILE A 590 -19.82 3.05 33.91
CA ILE A 590 -20.37 3.42 32.60
C ILE A 590 -20.10 2.33 31.58
N GLY A 591 -20.89 2.26 30.51
CA GLY A 591 -20.58 1.46 29.33
C GLY A 591 -20.76 2.28 28.06
N LEU A 592 -20.01 1.98 26.99
CA LEU A 592 -20.33 2.51 25.66
C LEU A 592 -21.24 1.54 24.92
N MET A 593 -22.12 2.11 24.10
CA MET A 593 -23.03 1.37 23.24
C MET A 593 -22.89 1.83 21.79
N PHE A 594 -22.84 0.87 20.87
CA PHE A 594 -22.88 1.09 19.43
C PHE A 594 -23.90 0.13 18.81
N ILE A 595 -24.87 0.67 18.07
CA ILE A 595 -25.89 -0.12 17.37
C ILE A 595 -25.61 -0.02 15.88
N THR A 596 -25.42 -1.13 15.18
CA THR A 596 -25.25 -1.18 13.72
C THR A 596 -26.34 -2.01 13.05
N LEU A 597 -26.49 -1.86 11.74
CA LEU A 597 -27.45 -2.63 10.94
C LEU A 597 -26.80 -3.87 10.31
N GLU A 598 -25.49 -3.83 10.08
CA GLU A 598 -24.70 -4.91 9.49
C GLU A 598 -23.56 -5.36 10.44
N PRO A 599 -23.13 -6.64 10.38
CA PRO A 599 -21.99 -7.12 11.17
C PRO A 599 -20.72 -6.32 10.85
N CYS A 600 -20.00 -5.89 11.88
CA CYS A 600 -18.76 -5.14 11.74
C CYS A 600 -17.64 -5.67 12.68
N PRO A 601 -17.23 -6.95 12.55
CA PRO A 601 -16.21 -7.55 13.42
C PRO A 601 -14.89 -6.76 13.43
N ASP A 602 -14.51 -6.18 12.29
CA ASP A 602 -13.30 -5.35 12.16
C ASP A 602 -13.33 -4.07 13.02
N ALA A 603 -14.53 -3.63 13.45
CA ALA A 603 -14.70 -2.46 14.30
C ALA A 603 -14.64 -2.76 15.81
N TRP A 604 -14.66 -4.03 16.22
CA TRP A 604 -14.76 -4.41 17.63
C TRP A 604 -13.56 -3.93 18.46
N ASP A 605 -12.35 -3.96 17.90
CA ASP A 605 -11.17 -3.39 18.57
C ASP A 605 -11.29 -1.88 18.77
N ILE A 606 -11.81 -1.17 17.76
CA ILE A 606 -12.04 0.28 17.80
C ILE A 606 -13.03 0.62 18.93
N PHE A 607 -14.13 -0.12 19.03
CA PHE A 607 -15.13 0.08 20.08
C PHE A 607 -14.55 -0.10 21.47
N LYS A 608 -13.80 -1.19 21.71
CA LYS A 608 -13.12 -1.43 23.00
C LYS A 608 -12.16 -0.30 23.37
N ARG A 609 -11.37 0.18 22.40
CA ARG A 609 -10.43 1.29 22.59
C ARG A 609 -11.16 2.60 22.93
N LEU A 610 -12.28 2.89 22.23
CA LEU A 610 -13.14 4.04 22.54
C LEU A 610 -13.70 3.93 23.97
N GLY A 611 -14.18 2.75 24.37
CA GLY A 611 -14.73 2.51 25.70
C GLY A 611 -13.71 2.77 26.80
N LYS A 612 -12.49 2.24 26.64
CA LYS A 612 -11.40 2.47 27.59
C LYS A 612 -11.01 3.94 27.71
N VAL A 613 -10.92 4.66 26.58
CA VAL A 613 -10.61 6.10 26.59
C VAL A 613 -11.70 6.89 27.30
N PHE A 614 -12.96 6.60 26.98
CA PHE A 614 -14.10 7.29 27.57
C PHE A 614 -14.20 7.03 29.08
N GLU A 615 -14.06 5.78 29.52
CA GLU A 615 -14.05 5.40 30.94
C GLU A 615 -12.98 6.15 31.74
N GLN A 616 -11.75 6.22 31.24
CA GLN A 616 -10.67 6.95 31.90
C GLN A 616 -10.98 8.44 32.06
N THR A 617 -11.54 9.06 31.02
CA THR A 617 -11.89 10.50 31.06
C THR A 617 -13.12 10.79 31.91
N TYR A 618 -14.10 9.89 31.92
CA TYR A 618 -15.30 10.03 32.73
C TYR A 618 -14.98 9.85 34.23
N ALA A 619 -14.12 8.89 34.58
CA ALA A 619 -13.63 8.75 35.95
C ALA A 619 -12.96 10.05 36.45
N ARG A 620 -12.15 10.69 35.59
CA ARG A 620 -11.52 11.98 35.90
C ARG A 620 -12.54 13.11 36.07
N PHE A 621 -13.61 13.13 35.28
CA PHE A 621 -14.71 14.07 35.45
C PHE A 621 -15.39 13.90 36.81
N LEU A 622 -15.67 12.66 37.23
CA LEU A 622 -16.23 12.37 38.56
C LEU A 622 -15.28 12.79 39.69
N ASP A 623 -13.98 12.55 39.53
CA ASP A 623 -12.97 12.99 40.51
C ASP A 623 -12.90 14.51 40.60
N LEU A 624 -13.03 15.23 39.48
CA LEU A 624 -13.07 16.68 39.45
C LEU A 624 -14.30 17.21 40.17
N GLN A 625 -15.50 16.67 39.90
CA GLN A 625 -16.73 17.05 40.62
C GLN A 625 -16.59 16.84 42.13
N LYS A 626 -15.98 15.71 42.54
CA LYS A 626 -15.71 15.43 43.94
C LYS A 626 -14.71 16.42 44.54
N ALA A 627 -13.65 16.76 43.83
CA ALA A 627 -12.63 17.72 44.27
C ALA A 627 -13.22 19.14 44.39
N GLU A 628 -14.10 19.56 43.48
CA GLU A 628 -14.79 20.85 43.56
C GLU A 628 -15.73 20.92 44.78
N ALA A 629 -16.52 19.87 45.01
CA ALA A 629 -17.37 19.79 46.20
C ALA A 629 -16.53 19.84 47.50
N GLN A 630 -15.39 19.14 47.53
CA GLN A 630 -14.45 19.19 48.66
C GLN A 630 -13.80 20.58 48.84
N ALA A 631 -13.42 21.24 47.75
CA ALA A 631 -12.87 22.59 47.80
C ALA A 631 -13.90 23.59 48.33
N ARG A 632 -15.16 23.46 47.90
CA ARG A 632 -16.28 24.28 48.41
C ARG A 632 -16.50 24.05 49.90
N GLU A 633 -16.50 22.81 50.37
CA GLU A 633 -16.63 22.49 51.79
C GLU A 633 -15.45 23.03 52.62
N ALA A 634 -14.22 22.91 52.11
CA ALA A 634 -13.04 23.47 52.75
C ALA A 634 -13.08 25.00 52.84
N GLN A 635 -13.64 25.69 51.83
CA GLN A 635 -13.88 27.14 51.88
C GLN A 635 -14.88 27.49 52.99
N ILE A 636 -15.96 26.73 53.14
CA ILE A 636 -16.95 26.91 54.20
C ILE A 636 -16.32 26.70 55.58
N GLU A 637 -15.56 25.62 55.77
CA GLU A 637 -14.85 25.35 57.03
C GLU A 637 -13.82 26.44 57.38
N ALA A 638 -13.05 26.92 56.41
CA ALA A 638 -12.10 28.01 56.63
C ALA A 638 -12.82 29.32 57.02
N ALA A 639 -13.97 29.62 56.42
CA ALA A 639 -14.78 30.78 56.76
C ALA A 639 -15.35 30.67 58.18
N LEU A 640 -15.87 29.50 58.56
CA LEU A 640 -16.33 29.20 59.92
C LEU A 640 -15.21 29.37 60.94
N GLU A 641 -14.02 28.83 60.67
CA GLU A 641 -12.88 28.89 61.60
C GLU A 641 -12.31 30.32 61.74
N ARG A 642 -12.34 31.15 60.68
CA ARG A 642 -11.97 32.58 60.80
C ARG A 642 -12.92 33.33 61.72
N VAL A 643 -14.23 33.12 61.57
CA VAL A 643 -15.23 33.72 62.48
C VAL A 643 -15.00 33.21 63.90
N ARG A 644 -14.81 31.89 64.07
CA ARG A 644 -14.50 31.28 65.36
C ARG A 644 -13.27 31.89 66.04
N ALA A 645 -12.17 32.03 65.31
CA ALA A 645 -10.92 32.54 65.84
C ALA A 645 -11.07 34.01 66.27
N ARG A 646 -11.74 34.84 65.45
CA ARG A 646 -11.99 36.24 65.80
C ARG A 646 -12.88 36.37 67.03
N THR A 647 -13.93 35.56 67.14
CA THR A 647 -14.84 35.58 68.29
C THR A 647 -14.18 35.03 69.55
N MET A 648 -13.33 34.00 69.45
CA MET A 648 -12.55 33.50 70.60
C MET A 648 -11.52 34.50 71.13
N ALA A 649 -10.98 35.35 70.25
CA ALA A 649 -9.99 36.36 70.62
C ALA A 649 -10.59 37.57 71.33
N MET A 650 -11.91 37.73 71.36
CA MET A 650 -12.57 38.87 71.97
C MET A 650 -12.27 38.94 73.47
N GLN A 651 -11.79 40.08 73.94
CA GLN A 651 -11.55 40.36 75.37
C GLN A 651 -12.44 41.48 75.87
N ARG A 652 -12.83 42.42 74.99
CA ARG A 652 -13.66 43.57 75.36
C ARG A 652 -14.92 43.66 74.51
N THR A 653 -15.92 44.37 75.04
CA THR A 653 -17.23 44.51 74.40
C THR A 653 -17.23 45.40 73.15
N ASP A 654 -16.21 46.22 72.94
CA ASP A 654 -16.02 47.00 71.71
C ASP A 654 -15.53 46.16 70.52
N GLU A 655 -15.01 44.95 70.74
CA GLU A 655 -14.57 44.03 69.68
C GLU A 655 -15.71 43.26 68.99
N LEU A 656 -16.92 43.31 69.57
CA LEU A 656 -18.11 42.62 69.04
C LEU A 656 -18.50 43.11 67.65
N GLN A 657 -18.26 44.39 67.34
CA GLN A 657 -18.57 44.96 66.03
C GLN A 657 -17.62 44.47 64.93
N ASP A 658 -16.34 44.26 65.26
CA ASP A 658 -15.37 43.67 64.32
C ASP A 658 -15.74 42.23 63.96
N ALA A 659 -16.27 41.47 64.92
CA ALA A 659 -16.73 40.11 64.70
C ALA A 659 -17.93 40.06 63.72
N ALA A 660 -18.89 40.99 63.86
CA ALA A 660 -20.01 41.11 62.93
C ALA A 660 -19.55 41.51 61.51
N SER A 661 -18.58 42.42 61.43
CA SER A 661 -17.98 42.86 60.15
C SER A 661 -17.22 41.73 59.45
N LEU A 662 -16.47 40.92 60.22
CA LEU A 662 -15.79 39.74 59.69
C LEU A 662 -16.77 38.68 59.19
N LEU A 663 -17.85 38.42 59.95
CA LEU A 663 -18.91 37.49 59.53
C LEU A 663 -19.47 37.89 58.15
N PHE A 664 -19.75 39.18 57.95
CA PHE A 664 -20.21 39.72 56.66
C PHE A 664 -19.22 39.48 55.53
N GLN A 665 -17.94 39.76 55.75
CA GLN A 665 -16.90 39.48 54.76
C GLN A 665 -16.80 37.99 54.41
N GLN A 666 -16.91 37.10 55.40
CA GLN A 666 -16.83 35.66 55.16
C GLN A 666 -18.05 35.13 54.38
N VAL A 667 -19.26 35.56 54.73
CA VAL A 667 -20.47 35.16 53.98
C VAL A 667 -20.44 35.67 52.54
N LYS A 668 -20.00 36.92 52.33
CA LYS A 668 -19.81 37.48 50.98
C LYS A 668 -18.74 36.70 50.20
N ALA A 669 -17.64 36.30 50.83
CA ALA A 669 -16.58 35.50 50.19
C ALA A 669 -17.03 34.08 49.80
N LEU A 670 -18.07 33.54 50.46
CA LEU A 670 -18.72 32.29 50.06
C LEU A 670 -19.67 32.47 48.86
N GLY A 671 -19.77 33.67 48.29
CA GLY A 671 -20.56 33.95 47.09
C GLY A 671 -22.02 34.30 47.35
N THR A 672 -22.40 34.57 48.61
CA THR A 672 -23.76 35.01 48.94
C THR A 672 -23.92 36.51 48.70
N SER A 673 -24.93 36.88 47.91
CA SER A 673 -25.31 38.29 47.70
C SER A 673 -26.15 38.81 48.89
N SER A 674 -25.45 39.24 49.94
CA SER A 674 -26.04 39.72 51.20
C SER A 674 -26.07 41.25 51.30
N TRP A 675 -27.19 41.81 51.74
CA TRP A 675 -27.32 43.22 52.12
C TRP A 675 -26.56 43.53 53.41
N THR A 676 -26.79 42.72 54.45
CA THR A 676 -26.12 42.83 55.74
C THR A 676 -26.15 41.48 56.43
N CYS A 677 -25.18 41.23 57.31
CA CYS A 677 -25.34 40.21 58.32
C CYS A 677 -24.69 40.59 59.63
N GLY A 678 -25.14 39.98 60.72
CA GLY A 678 -24.66 40.30 62.05
C GLY A 678 -25.22 39.36 63.09
N PHE A 679 -25.15 39.77 64.34
CA PHE A 679 -25.73 39.02 65.44
C PHE A 679 -26.50 39.93 66.39
N GLN A 680 -27.50 39.32 67.01
CA GLN A 680 -28.49 39.96 67.85
C GLN A 680 -28.53 39.22 69.18
N ILE A 681 -28.38 39.97 70.27
CA ILE A 681 -28.45 39.42 71.63
C ILE A 681 -29.69 39.96 72.33
N TRP A 682 -30.45 39.06 72.95
CA TRP A 682 -31.62 39.41 73.74
C TRP A 682 -31.22 39.99 75.10
N ASP A 683 -31.99 40.94 75.60
CA ASP A 683 -32.00 41.27 77.03
C ASP A 683 -32.65 40.14 77.85
N GLU A 684 -32.53 40.18 79.18
CA GLU A 684 -32.99 39.10 80.08
C GLU A 684 -34.49 38.79 79.91
N ASP A 685 -35.31 39.83 79.71
CA ASP A 685 -36.76 39.72 79.49
C ASP A 685 -37.13 39.42 78.02
N LYS A 686 -36.17 39.38 77.10
CA LYS A 686 -36.36 39.29 75.64
C LYS A 686 -37.33 40.34 75.08
N LYS A 687 -37.30 41.56 75.62
CA LYS A 687 -38.07 42.72 75.13
C LYS A 687 -37.28 43.52 74.11
N PHE A 688 -35.96 43.59 74.28
CA PHE A 688 -35.06 44.34 73.42
C PHE A 688 -33.95 43.45 72.85
N LEU A 689 -33.48 43.85 71.68
CA LEU A 689 -32.35 43.25 70.99
C LEU A 689 -31.23 44.28 70.90
N THR A 690 -30.00 43.87 71.23
CA THR A 690 -28.81 44.62 70.85
C THR A 690 -28.24 43.99 69.58
N ALA A 691 -28.09 44.79 68.53
CA ALA A 691 -27.56 44.34 67.24
C ALA A 691 -26.14 44.85 67.00
N TRP A 692 -25.30 43.94 66.50
CA TRP A 692 -24.02 44.22 65.86
C TRP A 692 -24.10 43.75 64.42
N MET A 693 -24.10 44.69 63.47
CA MET A 693 -24.34 44.42 62.06
C MET A 693 -23.10 44.75 61.24
N GLY A 694 -22.69 43.84 60.36
CA GLY A 694 -21.72 44.08 59.30
C GLY A 694 -22.40 44.50 58.01
N THR A 695 -21.87 45.54 57.37
CA THR A 695 -22.27 46.01 56.03
C THR A 695 -21.03 46.46 55.25
N GLU A 696 -21.23 47.06 54.07
CA GLU A 696 -20.15 47.76 53.34
C GLU A 696 -19.59 48.98 54.11
N VAL A 697 -20.32 49.47 55.11
CA VAL A 697 -19.87 50.52 56.03
C VAL A 697 -19.86 50.03 57.48
N GLU A 698 -19.03 50.66 58.30
CA GLU A 698 -18.96 50.39 59.72
C GLU A 698 -20.21 50.95 60.42
N LEU A 699 -20.87 50.13 61.25
CA LEU A 699 -22.06 50.51 61.98
C LEU A 699 -21.80 50.47 63.48
N ALA A 700 -22.30 51.47 64.20
CA ALA A 700 -22.35 51.42 65.65
C ALA A 700 -23.42 50.40 66.10
N LYS A 701 -23.18 49.74 67.23
CA LYS A 701 -24.21 48.88 67.85
C LYS A 701 -25.45 49.70 68.19
N PHE A 702 -26.63 49.10 68.04
CA PHE A 702 -27.90 49.75 68.37
C PHE A 702 -28.86 48.78 69.06
N ILE A 703 -29.84 49.34 69.78
CA ILE A 703 -30.85 48.60 70.51
C ILE A 703 -32.22 48.86 69.88
N TYR A 704 -33.05 47.84 69.75
CA TYR A 704 -34.38 47.94 69.16
C TYR A 704 -35.35 46.93 69.76
N PRO A 705 -36.68 47.14 69.66
CA PRO A 705 -37.67 46.22 70.21
C PRO A 705 -37.57 44.85 69.54
N GLY A 706 -37.61 43.80 70.35
CA GLY A 706 -37.48 42.42 69.87
C GLY A 706 -38.80 41.68 69.72
N ARG A 707 -39.95 42.36 69.91
CA ARG A 707 -41.30 41.80 69.74
C ARG A 707 -42.21 42.68 68.90
N GLU A 708 -41.61 43.45 68.00
CA GLU A 708 -42.33 44.37 67.10
C GLU A 708 -41.90 44.14 65.66
N ASP A 709 -42.82 44.40 64.73
CA ASP A 709 -42.57 44.27 63.29
C ASP A 709 -41.94 42.89 62.93
N ALA A 710 -40.85 42.82 62.16
CA ALA A 710 -40.22 41.55 61.78
C ALA A 710 -39.71 40.73 62.98
N THR A 711 -39.27 41.40 64.05
CA THR A 711 -38.73 40.72 65.24
C THR A 711 -39.78 39.95 66.03
N LEU A 712 -41.06 40.31 65.92
CA LEU A 712 -42.15 39.53 66.50
C LEU A 712 -42.16 38.11 65.94
N ARG A 713 -42.02 37.98 64.61
CA ARG A 713 -41.99 36.68 63.92
C ARG A 713 -40.72 35.89 64.25
N PHE A 714 -39.59 36.59 64.41
CA PHE A 714 -38.35 35.96 64.87
C PHE A 714 -38.53 35.40 66.30
N TYR A 715 -39.13 36.18 67.20
CA TYR A 715 -39.42 35.71 68.55
C TYR A 715 -40.38 34.51 68.57
N GLU A 716 -41.42 34.51 67.75
CA GLU A 716 -42.35 33.39 67.62
C GLU A 716 -41.68 32.12 67.09
N ALA A 717 -40.78 32.25 66.11
CA ALA A 717 -39.99 31.12 65.61
C ALA A 717 -39.04 30.55 66.67
N LEU A 718 -38.42 31.42 67.47
CA LEU A 718 -37.63 31.00 68.64
C LEU A 718 -38.48 30.19 69.64
N GLN A 719 -39.73 30.60 69.90
CA GLN A 719 -40.63 29.86 70.81
C GLN A 719 -41.02 28.49 70.26
N ARG A 720 -41.04 28.32 68.93
CA ARG A 720 -41.27 27.02 68.28
C ARG A 720 -40.03 26.11 68.31
N GLY A 721 -38.89 26.59 68.80
CA GLY A 721 -37.64 25.82 68.86
C GLY A 721 -36.97 25.66 67.49
N GLU A 722 -37.24 26.58 66.56
CA GLU A 722 -36.59 26.56 65.23
C GLU A 722 -35.10 26.86 65.36
N THR A 723 -34.28 26.21 64.53
CA THR A 723 -32.82 26.47 64.45
C THR A 723 -32.47 27.49 63.37
N LEU A 724 -33.32 27.62 62.36
CA LEU A 724 -33.26 28.62 61.29
C LEU A 724 -34.69 29.03 60.92
N TYR A 725 -34.97 30.32 60.92
CA TYR A 725 -36.20 30.89 60.39
C TYR A 725 -35.89 31.70 59.12
N VAL A 726 -36.67 31.49 58.05
CA VAL A 726 -36.50 32.19 56.77
C VAL A 726 -37.78 32.93 56.42
N GLU A 727 -37.68 34.22 56.16
CA GLU A 727 -38.81 35.08 55.80
C GLU A 727 -38.46 35.99 54.64
N GLU A 728 -39.23 35.92 53.57
CA GLU A 728 -39.17 36.85 52.45
C GLU A 728 -40.09 38.05 52.69
N ILE A 729 -39.59 39.26 52.42
CA ILE A 729 -40.40 40.48 52.51
C ILE A 729 -40.11 41.41 51.32
N GLY A 730 -41.17 41.87 50.67
CA GLY A 730 -41.13 42.78 49.52
C GLY A 730 -42.38 43.67 49.43
N GLY A 731 -42.42 44.53 48.42
CA GLY A 731 -43.58 45.42 48.17
C GLY A 731 -43.83 46.43 49.30
N GLU A 732 -45.09 46.62 49.71
CA GLU A 732 -45.43 47.56 50.80
C GLU A 732 -44.93 47.10 52.17
N ALA A 733 -44.73 45.79 52.37
CA ALA A 733 -44.31 45.24 53.65
C ALA A 733 -42.87 45.64 54.01
N ILE A 734 -41.94 45.62 53.05
CA ILE A 734 -40.55 46.04 53.29
C ILE A 734 -40.44 47.56 53.50
N LYS A 735 -41.29 48.34 52.84
CA LYS A 735 -41.39 49.78 53.07
C LYS A 735 -41.87 50.07 54.49
N ALA A 736 -42.92 49.39 54.94
CA ALA A 736 -43.42 49.49 56.31
C ALA A 736 -42.34 49.07 57.34
N HIS A 737 -41.58 48.01 57.07
CA HIS A 737 -40.45 47.58 57.90
C HIS A 737 -39.40 48.70 58.05
N TYR A 738 -38.96 49.31 56.95
CA TYR A 738 -37.97 50.38 57.01
C TYR A 738 -38.51 51.68 57.61
N ASP A 739 -39.78 52.01 57.38
CA ASP A 739 -40.43 53.18 58.00
C ASP A 739 -40.54 52.98 59.51
N PHE A 740 -40.90 51.78 59.97
CA PHE A 740 -40.88 51.40 61.38
C PHE A 740 -39.46 51.51 61.98
N MET A 741 -38.44 50.94 61.33
CA MET A 741 -37.06 51.01 61.80
C MET A 741 -36.57 52.47 61.92
N LYS A 742 -36.98 53.34 61.01
CA LYS A 742 -36.70 54.79 61.08
C LYS A 742 -37.44 55.50 62.23
N THR A 743 -38.39 54.88 62.93
CA THR A 743 -39.00 55.49 64.12
C THR A 743 -38.14 55.32 65.38
N ILE A 744 -37.24 54.33 65.39
CA ILE A 744 -36.47 53.91 66.57
C ILE A 744 -35.08 54.58 66.57
N PRO A 745 -34.66 55.22 67.68
CA PRO A 745 -33.28 55.69 67.86
C PRO A 745 -32.28 54.53 67.88
N GLY A 746 -31.16 54.66 67.18
CA GLY A 746 -30.20 53.62 66.87
C GLY A 746 -30.36 53.10 65.43
N PRO A 747 -31.42 52.33 65.11
CA PRO A 747 -31.69 51.88 63.75
C PRO A 747 -31.87 53.03 62.73
N ARG A 748 -32.53 54.13 63.11
CA ARG A 748 -32.68 55.32 62.24
C ARG A 748 -31.32 55.84 61.79
N GLU A 749 -30.40 56.05 62.74
CA GLU A 749 -29.07 56.58 62.50
C GLU A 749 -28.23 55.60 61.69
N ALA A 750 -28.34 54.29 61.96
CA ALA A 750 -27.66 53.25 61.20
C ALA A 750 -28.13 53.24 59.72
N LEU A 751 -29.44 53.24 59.47
CA LEU A 751 -29.99 53.27 58.10
C LEU A 751 -29.65 54.56 57.36
N GLN A 752 -29.66 55.69 58.06
CA GLN A 752 -29.24 56.98 57.48
C GLN A 752 -27.76 56.93 57.10
N HIS A 753 -26.90 56.40 57.96
CA HIS A 753 -25.46 56.28 57.68
C HIS A 753 -25.18 55.44 56.44
N VAL A 754 -25.86 54.30 56.30
CA VAL A 754 -25.76 53.43 55.10
C VAL A 754 -26.24 54.17 53.84
N THR A 755 -27.35 54.89 53.94
CA THR A 755 -27.93 55.65 52.80
C THR A 755 -27.03 56.82 52.40
N ASP A 756 -26.48 57.56 53.36
CA ASP A 756 -25.57 58.69 53.13
C ASP A 756 -24.24 58.23 52.49
N ALA A 757 -23.81 57.01 52.80
CA ALA A 757 -22.66 56.37 52.18
C ALA A 757 -22.93 55.84 50.75
N GLY A 758 -24.14 56.04 50.22
CA GLY A 758 -24.50 55.68 48.83
C GLY A 758 -25.05 54.27 48.67
N PHE A 759 -25.38 53.57 49.75
CA PHE A 759 -25.98 52.23 49.70
C PHE A 759 -27.50 52.32 49.94
N PRO A 760 -28.35 52.16 48.91
CA PRO A 760 -29.79 52.30 49.05
C PRO A 760 -30.41 51.13 49.82
N LEU A 761 -31.50 51.39 50.54
CA LEU A 761 -32.26 50.35 51.22
C LEU A 761 -32.91 49.37 50.22
N PRO A 762 -32.82 48.05 50.45
CA PRO A 762 -33.46 47.04 49.61
C PRO A 762 -34.97 47.26 49.46
N THR A 763 -35.48 47.08 48.23
CA THR A 763 -36.93 47.03 47.94
C THR A 763 -37.49 45.60 48.04
N PHE A 764 -36.63 44.64 48.33
CA PHE A 764 -36.90 43.22 48.53
C PHE A 764 -35.76 42.64 49.35
N GLN A 765 -36.06 41.78 50.32
CA GLN A 765 -35.04 41.06 51.06
C GLN A 765 -35.57 39.77 51.68
N ILE A 766 -34.65 38.85 51.97
CA ILE A 766 -34.96 37.62 52.70
C ILE A 766 -34.15 37.59 53.99
N PHE A 767 -34.86 37.52 55.12
CA PHE A 767 -34.28 37.31 56.43
C PHE A 767 -33.96 35.83 56.64
N HIS A 768 -32.74 35.53 57.07
CA HIS A 768 -32.32 34.22 57.55
C HIS A 768 -31.84 34.37 58.99
N VAL A 769 -32.62 33.82 59.92
CA VAL A 769 -32.44 33.99 61.36
C VAL A 769 -31.96 32.66 61.95
N ALA A 770 -30.64 32.53 62.14
CA ALA A 770 -30.03 31.32 62.67
C ALA A 770 -29.81 31.45 64.18
N TYR A 771 -30.55 30.69 64.98
CA TYR A 771 -30.63 30.88 66.44
C TYR A 771 -29.45 30.27 67.21
N PHE A 772 -29.12 30.90 68.34
CA PHE A 772 -28.26 30.36 69.40
C PHE A 772 -28.81 30.76 70.79
N THR A 773 -28.25 30.23 71.89
CA THR A 773 -28.84 30.34 73.23
C THR A 773 -29.16 31.78 73.66
N GLN A 774 -28.26 32.74 73.42
CA GLN A 774 -28.42 34.13 73.86
C GLN A 774 -29.06 35.04 72.79
N GLY A 775 -29.31 34.54 71.58
CA GLY A 775 -29.50 35.41 70.43
C GLY A 775 -29.73 34.70 69.10
N PHE A 776 -29.44 35.39 68.01
CA PHE A 776 -29.42 34.81 66.67
C PHE A 776 -28.40 35.54 65.78
N LEU A 777 -27.91 34.85 64.75
CA LEU A 777 -27.27 35.49 63.61
C LEU A 777 -28.36 35.86 62.60
N LEU A 778 -28.29 37.07 62.06
CA LEU A 778 -29.17 37.54 61.02
C LEU A 778 -28.38 37.68 59.73
N PHE A 779 -28.81 37.00 58.66
CA PHE A 779 -28.34 37.23 57.30
C PHE A 779 -29.49 37.77 56.47
N ILE A 780 -29.27 38.90 55.78
CA ILE A 780 -30.26 39.50 54.89
C ILE A 780 -29.72 39.39 53.47
N THR A 781 -30.41 38.65 52.60
CA THR A 781 -29.99 38.44 51.20
C THR A 781 -30.96 39.06 50.21
N TYR A 782 -30.46 39.31 48.99
CA TYR A 782 -31.26 39.82 47.88
C TYR A 782 -31.97 38.72 47.07
N GLU A 783 -31.56 37.47 47.26
CA GLU A 783 -32.05 36.30 46.51
C GLU A 783 -32.18 35.08 47.41
N HIS A 784 -32.93 34.07 46.97
CA HIS A 784 -33.05 32.80 47.68
C HIS A 784 -31.73 32.04 47.62
N VAL A 785 -31.26 31.58 48.79
CA VAL A 785 -30.00 30.85 48.94
C VAL A 785 -30.19 29.55 49.75
N PRO A 786 -31.07 28.63 49.30
CA PRO A 786 -31.36 27.39 50.03
C PRO A 786 -30.11 26.55 50.33
N GLU A 787 -29.10 26.58 49.45
CA GLU A 787 -27.81 25.92 49.63
C GLU A 787 -26.98 26.49 50.79
N MET A 788 -27.24 27.74 51.22
CA MET A 788 -26.55 28.38 52.34
C MET A 788 -27.26 28.18 53.68
N HIS A 789 -28.48 27.64 53.70
CA HIS A 789 -29.23 27.45 54.95
C HIS A 789 -28.49 26.58 55.97
N ASP A 790 -27.83 25.50 55.52
CA ASP A 790 -27.05 24.67 56.42
C ASP A 790 -25.79 25.37 56.92
N VAL A 791 -25.15 26.15 56.05
CA VAL A 791 -23.98 26.97 56.38
C VAL A 791 -24.32 28.03 57.44
N PHE A 792 -25.47 28.71 57.32
CA PHE A 792 -25.92 29.71 58.31
C PHE A 792 -26.14 29.10 59.70
N LYS A 793 -26.75 27.91 59.79
CA LYS A 793 -26.89 27.18 61.07
C LYS A 793 -25.52 26.84 61.66
N ARG A 794 -24.54 26.43 60.83
CA ARG A 794 -23.17 26.14 61.27
C ARG A 794 -22.48 27.40 61.81
N PHE A 795 -22.64 28.55 61.16
CA PHE A 795 -22.13 29.84 61.69
C PHE A 795 -22.72 30.17 63.06
N ALA A 796 -24.04 30.02 63.25
CA ALA A 796 -24.68 30.29 64.52
C ALA A 796 -24.15 29.40 65.65
N LYS A 797 -23.96 28.10 65.37
CA LYS A 797 -23.39 27.15 66.33
C LYS A 797 -21.94 27.49 66.70
N VAL A 798 -21.10 27.86 65.73
CA VAL A 798 -19.71 28.25 65.98
C VAL A 798 -19.63 29.56 66.78
N PHE A 799 -20.48 30.53 66.43
CA PHE A 799 -20.58 31.79 67.15
C PHE A 799 -21.01 31.55 68.61
N GLU A 800 -22.03 30.72 68.85
CA GLU A 800 -22.51 30.38 70.19
C GLU A 800 -21.42 29.83 71.11
N GLN A 801 -20.65 28.86 70.61
CA GLN A 801 -19.58 28.20 71.38
C GLN A 801 -18.53 29.21 71.86
N THR A 802 -18.23 30.19 71.02
CA THR A 802 -17.18 31.18 71.27
C THR A 802 -17.69 32.37 72.06
N TYR A 803 -18.92 32.80 71.81
CA TYR A 803 -19.60 33.86 72.56
C TYR A 803 -19.89 33.44 74.01
N THR A 804 -20.28 32.19 74.25
CA THR A 804 -20.48 31.66 75.62
C THR A 804 -19.17 31.76 76.42
N ARG A 805 -18.04 31.42 75.80
CA ARG A 805 -16.71 31.57 76.43
C ARG A 805 -16.36 33.03 76.70
N PHE A 806 -16.69 33.94 75.80
CA PHE A 806 -16.50 35.38 76.01
C PHE A 806 -17.32 35.87 77.23
N LEU A 807 -18.56 35.43 77.37
CA LEU A 807 -19.39 35.74 78.55
C LEU A 807 -18.79 35.20 79.85
N ASP A 808 -18.31 33.95 79.84
CA ASP A 808 -17.64 33.36 81.00
C ASP A 808 -16.37 34.12 81.39
N LEU A 809 -15.59 34.58 80.40
CA LEU A 809 -14.41 35.40 80.62
C LEU A 809 -14.77 36.77 81.23
N GLN A 810 -15.79 37.45 80.69
CA GLN A 810 -16.28 38.72 81.24
C GLN A 810 -16.73 38.57 82.70
N LYS A 811 -17.41 37.47 83.02
CA LYS A 811 -17.81 37.15 84.40
C LYS A 811 -16.59 36.91 85.30
N ALA A 812 -15.59 36.17 84.83
CA ALA A 812 -14.36 35.92 85.58
C ALA A 812 -13.54 37.20 85.81
N GLU A 813 -13.44 38.08 84.82
CA GLU A 813 -12.77 39.39 84.95
C GLU A 813 -13.49 40.31 85.95
N ALA A 814 -14.83 40.36 85.90
CA ALA A 814 -15.61 41.12 86.87
C ALA A 814 -15.39 40.62 88.30
N GLN A 815 -15.39 39.30 88.51
CA GLN A 815 -15.11 38.68 89.80
C GLN A 815 -13.67 38.94 90.27
N ALA A 816 -12.69 38.89 89.37
CA ALA A 816 -11.30 39.20 89.68
C ALA A 816 -11.13 40.68 90.08
N ARG A 817 -11.81 41.60 89.38
CA ARG A 817 -11.81 43.03 89.70
C ARG A 817 -12.48 43.31 91.03
N GLU A 818 -13.62 42.68 91.32
CA GLU A 818 -14.30 42.80 92.62
C GLU A 818 -13.42 42.23 93.74
N SER A 819 -12.73 41.10 93.50
CA SER A 819 -11.77 40.53 94.45
C SER A 819 -10.57 41.45 94.70
N GLN A 820 -10.05 42.13 93.67
CA GLN A 820 -9.00 43.15 93.82
C GLN A 820 -9.47 44.36 94.63
N ILE A 821 -10.70 44.83 94.38
CA ILE A 821 -11.31 45.93 95.16
C ILE A 821 -11.49 45.51 96.62
N GLN A 822 -12.02 44.30 96.88
CA GLN A 822 -12.15 43.72 98.22
C GLN A 822 -10.79 43.62 98.93
N LEU A 823 -9.76 43.14 98.23
CA LEU A 823 -8.39 43.04 98.77
C LEU A 823 -7.80 44.42 99.09
N ALA A 824 -8.03 45.43 98.24
CA ALA A 824 -7.62 46.81 98.49
C ALA A 824 -8.34 47.40 99.70
N LEU A 825 -9.67 47.21 99.80
CA LEU A 825 -10.47 47.63 100.96
C LEU A 825 -10.00 46.96 102.26
N GLU A 826 -9.67 45.66 102.23
CA GLU A 826 -9.10 44.94 103.37
C GLU A 826 -7.73 45.50 103.78
N ARG A 827 -6.85 45.84 102.82
CA ARG A 827 -5.55 46.49 103.11
C ARG A 827 -5.73 47.85 103.77
N VAL A 828 -6.65 48.67 103.28
CA VAL A 828 -6.99 49.97 103.87
C VAL A 828 -7.55 49.78 105.28
N ARG A 829 -8.47 48.84 105.49
CA ARG A 829 -9.02 48.51 106.83
C ARG A 829 -7.93 48.06 107.80
N ALA A 830 -7.09 47.10 107.40
CA ALA A 830 -6.00 46.58 108.23
C ALA A 830 -5.00 47.70 108.59
N ARG A 831 -4.64 48.57 107.64
CA ARG A 831 -3.75 49.70 107.90
C ARG A 831 -4.38 50.71 108.84
N THR A 832 -5.67 51.02 108.65
CA THR A 832 -6.44 51.95 109.50
C THR A 832 -6.58 51.43 110.93
N MET A 833 -6.83 50.13 111.12
CA MET A 833 -6.92 49.49 112.44
C MET A 833 -5.58 49.42 113.18
N ALA A 834 -4.46 49.35 112.45
CA ALA A 834 -3.12 49.31 113.02
C ALA A 834 -2.57 50.69 113.42
N MET A 835 -3.31 51.78 113.13
CA MET A 835 -2.89 53.14 113.46
C MET A 835 -2.92 53.38 114.97
N GLN A 836 -1.81 53.91 115.51
CA GLN A 836 -1.72 54.25 116.93
C GLN A 836 -1.66 55.75 117.20
N LYS A 837 -1.42 56.57 116.16
CA LYS A 837 -1.37 58.03 116.24
C LYS A 837 -2.07 58.68 115.04
N SER A 838 -2.67 59.86 115.22
CA SER A 838 -3.37 60.59 114.16
C SER A 838 -2.47 61.04 113.01
N GLU A 839 -1.17 61.18 113.26
CA GLU A 839 -0.14 61.52 112.27
C GLU A 839 0.05 60.42 111.20
N GLU A 840 -0.43 59.19 111.44
CA GLU A 840 -0.27 58.05 110.53
C GLU A 840 -1.37 57.95 109.46
N LEU A 841 -2.39 58.82 109.53
CA LEU A 841 -3.56 58.83 108.63
C LEU A 841 -3.21 59.05 107.13
N PRO A 842 -2.23 59.90 106.76
CA PRO A 842 -1.80 60.04 105.38
C PRO A 842 -1.26 58.73 104.77
N ASN A 843 -0.66 57.85 105.58
CA ASN A 843 -0.12 56.57 105.12
C ASN A 843 -1.22 55.53 104.83
N ALA A 844 -2.41 55.67 105.42
CA ALA A 844 -3.57 54.85 105.09
C ALA A 844 -4.30 55.38 103.84
N ALA A 845 -4.23 56.69 103.57
CA ALA A 845 -4.83 57.32 102.39
C ALA A 845 -4.02 57.15 101.09
N LEU A 846 -2.77 56.68 101.17
CA LEU A 846 -1.87 56.39 100.05
C LEU A 846 -2.00 54.94 99.50
N LEU A 847 -2.83 54.10 100.14
CA LEU A 847 -3.13 52.71 99.78
C LEU A 847 -4.55 52.61 99.21
#